data_AF-A0A3M7DFX5-F1
#
_entry.id   AF-A0A3M7DFX5-F1
#
_cell.length_a   1.000
_cell.length_b   1.000
_cell.length_c   1.000
_cell.angle_alpha   90.00
_cell.angle_beta   90.00
_cell.angle_gamma   90.00
#
_symmetry.space_group_name_H-M   'P 1'
#
loop_
_entity.id
_entity.type
_entity.pdbx_description
1 polymer ?
#
loop_
_entity_poly.entity_id
_entity_poly.type
_entity_poly.pdbx_seq_one_letter_code
_entity_poly.pdbx_strand_id
1 'polypeptide(L)'
;MADGFNRFNTGGPYFYPNTHSAHARTLHARNGSPIPNSRGLFQPTADTPSPNRSPGTASPAHNPYNMFNPGGHRQNHGLLNGAGHTFQTQMGLHKGFGNQGHGHQGHHLGGQHQDHGLGGHANAFGAHQHTISSSALTSTTPHFTPAHLQNGTPDNTSGFGKPPNEHWAEQLREYQKLKMAEHKPHFYARTTPHVSRLPGSSMSTISQRTEVDEHGERRRLQAADGEPEEAGAWDAMDLGGHGLKSLGASIFRHYPHLRKIYFNHNKLTWLPPQIGIMRSLTVLDLSFNDLHELPPEIGMLTNLKRLLLYENHLEDLPFEIGSLYQLEMLGIEGNPMRHCDYKERLMETGTKELVRFLREHAPSPEPPVDREWIRLVDEGDVESERFSVFSWNTLCDRAATQAAYGYTPSGALGWGHRRGVILDELRNRNADILTLQEIDIESYNEYFRPNLATEDYKGIFWPKSRAQTMGEKEAKMVDGCAIFYKNTKYVLLDKQLIIFSREAINRPDMKGEHDVYNRVMPRDHIAVVAFLENRATGSRLIVVNTHLAWEGWYADVKVIQVAILMEQLAKLAETYSKWPPCKDKELFRFSKEDGADADGPPPEPAPSMKYDDGTQIPLLVCGDFNSTNDSGVYDLITQGSLSNSHVDLGTQKYGDFTRNGMNHPFSLKSSYSSVRHWPYTNYTPDFQEVIDYIWYSTNALQVTGLLGGVDQSYMRKVPGFPNWHFPSDHLALWAEFAVKGRKERKQVEADFGNGRRRRGGDDRE
;
A
#
# COMPACT_ATOMS: atom_id res chain seq x y z
N MET A 1 7.16 37.54 -7.06
CA MET A 1 6.22 38.29 -6.20
C MET A 1 5.66 39.43 -7.03
N ALA A 2 4.42 39.88 -6.88
CA ALA A 2 3.27 39.35 -6.14
C ALA A 2 1.99 39.88 -6.82
N ASP A 3 0.82 39.36 -6.46
CA ASP A 3 -0.33 40.23 -6.21
C ASP A 3 -1.34 39.54 -5.29
N GLY A 4 -1.92 40.29 -4.36
CA GLY A 4 -2.82 39.78 -3.32
C GLY A 4 -4.15 40.52 -3.34
N PHE A 5 -5.25 39.78 -3.27
CA PHE A 5 -6.59 40.38 -3.25
C PHE A 5 -6.88 41.08 -1.92
N ASN A 6 -7.06 42.41 -1.95
CA ASN A 6 -8.07 43.13 -1.17
C ASN A 6 -8.07 44.64 -1.45
N ARG A 7 -9.26 45.23 -1.71
CA ARG A 7 -9.71 46.54 -1.15
C ARG A 7 -11.12 46.93 -1.64
N PHE A 8 -12.07 47.01 -0.69
CA PHE A 8 -13.30 47.85 -0.65
C PHE A 8 -14.34 47.69 -1.80
N ASN A 9 -15.66 47.73 -1.54
CA ASN A 9 -16.37 48.80 -0.82
C ASN A 9 -17.56 48.30 0.06
N THR A 10 -18.26 49.22 0.75
CA THR A 10 -19.08 48.93 1.94
C THR A 10 -20.56 49.37 1.88
N GLY A 11 -21.46 48.56 2.49
CA GLY A 11 -22.56 49.05 3.34
C GLY A 11 -23.99 49.13 2.76
N GLY A 12 -24.99 48.77 3.58
CA GLY A 12 -26.43 49.05 3.36
C GLY A 12 -27.39 47.86 3.58
N PRO A 13 -28.15 47.78 4.70
CA PRO A 13 -29.04 46.65 5.01
C PRO A 13 -30.56 46.98 4.95
N TYR A 14 -31.40 46.01 4.57
CA TYR A 14 -32.87 46.07 4.73
C TYR A 14 -33.51 44.70 5.06
N PHE A 15 -34.77 44.74 5.53
CA PHE A 15 -35.48 43.75 6.37
C PHE A 15 -36.12 42.53 5.65
N TYR A 16 -36.36 41.47 6.45
CA TYR A 16 -37.35 40.36 6.28
C TYR A 16 -38.83 40.88 6.29
N PRO A 17 -39.92 40.11 5.98
CA PRO A 17 -40.08 38.66 6.22
C PRO A 17 -40.95 37.80 5.24
N ASN A 18 -40.98 36.48 5.52
CA ASN A 18 -42.03 35.45 5.34
C ASN A 18 -43.21 35.63 4.34
N THR A 19 -43.57 34.53 3.66
CA THR A 19 -44.81 33.77 3.97
C THR A 19 -44.86 32.37 3.31
N HIS A 20 -45.58 31.43 3.93
CA HIS A 20 -46.02 30.17 3.32
C HIS A 20 -47.43 30.34 2.70
N SER A 21 -47.74 29.58 1.65
CA SER A 21 -48.99 28.80 1.61
C SER A 21 -48.87 27.66 0.58
N ALA A 22 -49.75 26.67 0.68
CA ALA A 22 -49.87 25.55 -0.24
C ALA A 22 -51.28 25.50 -0.84
N HIS A 23 -51.48 24.72 -1.90
CA HIS A 23 -52.67 23.87 -2.03
C HIS A 23 -52.48 22.79 -3.10
N ALA A 24 -53.08 21.62 -2.87
CA ALA A 24 -53.18 20.52 -3.83
C ALA A 24 -54.63 20.06 -3.93
N ARG A 25 -55.04 19.50 -5.07
CA ARG A 25 -56.27 18.70 -5.19
C ARG A 25 -56.09 17.46 -6.07
N THR A 26 -56.47 16.35 -5.46
CA THR A 26 -56.97 15.07 -5.98
C THR A 26 -58.18 15.25 -6.93
N LEU A 27 -58.75 14.26 -7.63
CA LEU A 27 -58.67 12.78 -7.60
C LEU A 27 -59.22 12.21 -8.94
N HIS A 28 -58.89 10.97 -9.34
CA HIS A 28 -59.81 9.85 -9.69
C HIS A 28 -59.10 8.71 -10.48
N ALA A 29 -59.71 7.52 -10.54
CA ALA A 29 -59.14 6.29 -11.13
C ALA A 29 -60.22 5.26 -11.52
N ARG A 30 -59.92 4.31 -12.42
CA ARG A 30 -60.35 2.87 -12.35
C ARG A 30 -59.82 1.95 -13.47
N ASN A 31 -59.85 0.65 -13.17
CA ASN A 31 -59.32 -0.52 -13.89
C ASN A 31 -59.99 -0.88 -15.25
N GLY A 32 -59.34 -1.76 -16.04
CA GLY A 32 -60.00 -2.60 -17.06
C GLY A 32 -59.06 -3.62 -17.75
N SER A 33 -59.46 -4.92 -17.84
CA SER A 33 -58.76 -6.06 -18.51
C SER A 33 -59.60 -7.37 -18.33
N PRO A 34 -59.38 -8.49 -19.07
CA PRO A 34 -58.91 -8.73 -20.46
C PRO A 34 -59.75 -9.82 -21.24
N ILE A 35 -59.16 -10.57 -22.21
CA ILE A 35 -59.57 -11.90 -22.81
C ILE A 35 -60.62 -11.85 -24.00
N PRO A 36 -60.72 -12.78 -25.01
CA PRO A 36 -59.76 -13.52 -25.89
C PRO A 36 -60.08 -13.58 -27.43
N ASN A 37 -59.21 -14.24 -28.24
CA ASN A 37 -59.43 -15.13 -29.44
C ASN A 37 -58.61 -14.77 -30.73
N SER A 38 -58.29 -15.67 -31.69
CA SER A 38 -57.89 -17.11 -31.71
C SER A 38 -57.46 -17.57 -33.14
N ARG A 39 -56.67 -18.66 -33.30
CA ARG A 39 -56.14 -19.29 -34.57
C ARG A 39 -55.05 -18.46 -35.30
N GLY A 40 -54.04 -18.97 -36.03
CA GLY A 40 -53.51 -20.32 -36.42
C GLY A 40 -52.29 -20.10 -37.39
N LEU A 41 -51.54 -21.06 -37.98
CA LEU A 41 -51.43 -22.53 -37.92
C LEU A 41 -50.13 -22.98 -38.71
N PHE A 42 -49.80 -24.29 -38.74
CA PHE A 42 -48.80 -25.03 -39.56
C PHE A 42 -47.31 -25.23 -39.12
N GLN A 43 -46.84 -26.47 -39.39
CA GLN A 43 -45.54 -27.15 -39.15
C GLN A 43 -45.53 -28.42 -40.07
N PRO A 44 -44.39 -29.10 -40.40
CA PRO A 44 -43.70 -30.11 -39.54
C PRO A 44 -42.15 -30.10 -39.77
N THR A 45 -41.20 -30.94 -39.29
CA THR A 45 -40.99 -32.38 -38.85
C THR A 45 -39.53 -32.42 -38.26
N ALA A 46 -38.98 -33.40 -37.52
CA ALA A 46 -39.44 -34.61 -36.80
C ALA A 46 -38.32 -35.18 -35.85
N ASP A 47 -38.61 -36.30 -35.19
CA ASP A 47 -37.73 -37.33 -34.57
C ASP A 47 -37.27 -37.27 -33.09
N THR A 48 -37.37 -38.45 -32.44
CA THR A 48 -37.05 -38.87 -31.03
C THR A 48 -36.84 -40.41 -31.01
N PRO A 49 -36.32 -41.10 -29.96
CA PRO A 49 -37.18 -41.53 -28.82
C PRO A 49 -36.47 -41.81 -27.43
N SER A 50 -37.26 -42.14 -26.40
CA SER A 50 -36.83 -42.61 -25.04
C SER A 50 -37.01 -44.13 -24.85
N PRO A 51 -36.73 -44.75 -23.66
CA PRO A 51 -37.87 -45.13 -22.75
C PRO A 51 -37.59 -45.42 -21.22
N ASN A 52 -38.68 -45.52 -20.42
CA ASN A 52 -38.87 -46.23 -19.11
C ASN A 52 -38.18 -45.69 -17.82
N ARG A 53 -38.69 -45.85 -16.57
CA ARG A 53 -39.99 -46.34 -15.98
C ARG A 53 -40.20 -45.82 -14.52
N SER A 54 -41.44 -45.84 -14.00
CA SER A 54 -41.86 -45.47 -12.61
C SER A 54 -42.16 -46.73 -11.72
N PRO A 55 -42.51 -46.67 -10.40
CA PRO A 55 -43.47 -45.79 -9.65
C PRO A 55 -42.91 -45.21 -8.30
N GLY A 56 -43.64 -44.57 -7.36
CA GLY A 56 -45.01 -43.98 -7.35
C GLY A 56 -45.64 -43.78 -5.93
N THR A 57 -46.74 -43.01 -5.86
CA THR A 57 -47.80 -42.89 -4.80
C THR A 57 -47.48 -42.55 -3.32
N ALA A 58 -47.90 -41.36 -2.85
CA ALA A 58 -48.66 -41.13 -1.59
C ALA A 58 -49.23 -39.68 -1.51
N SER A 59 -50.50 -39.49 -1.12
CA SER A 59 -51.15 -38.19 -0.76
C SER A 59 -52.55 -38.45 -0.16
N PRO A 60 -52.95 -37.75 0.92
CA PRO A 60 -53.93 -36.63 0.80
C PRO A 60 -53.60 -35.45 1.74
N ALA A 61 -54.02 -34.19 1.56
CA ALA A 61 -55.11 -33.52 0.84
C ALA A 61 -56.46 -33.38 1.60
N HIS A 62 -56.62 -32.29 2.39
CA HIS A 62 -57.89 -31.53 2.48
C HIS A 62 -57.75 -30.08 3.02
N ASN A 63 -58.80 -29.29 2.80
CA ASN A 63 -59.05 -27.87 3.14
C ASN A 63 -60.39 -27.83 3.97
N PRO A 64 -61.16 -26.73 4.21
CA PRO A 64 -60.94 -25.27 4.09
C PRO A 64 -61.56 -24.40 5.26
N TYR A 65 -61.57 -23.06 5.07
CA TYR A 65 -62.59 -22.05 5.48
C TYR A 65 -62.60 -21.21 6.81
N ASN A 66 -62.50 -19.88 6.60
CA ASN A 66 -63.32 -18.74 7.07
C ASN A 66 -63.49 -18.23 8.54
N MET A 67 -63.23 -16.92 8.68
CA MET A 67 -64.02 -15.83 9.33
C MET A 67 -64.65 -16.01 10.74
N PHE A 68 -64.31 -15.12 11.69
CA PHE A 68 -65.09 -13.88 11.99
C PHE A 68 -64.42 -12.98 13.06
N ASN A 69 -64.87 -11.73 13.17
CA ASN A 69 -64.58 -10.76 14.26
C ASN A 69 -65.86 -9.91 14.46
N PRO A 70 -66.36 -9.68 15.69
CA PRO A 70 -66.34 -8.30 16.23
C PRO A 70 -66.40 -8.13 17.78
N GLY A 71 -65.43 -7.41 18.34
CA GLY A 71 -65.58 -6.50 19.52
C GLY A 71 -65.90 -7.10 20.92
N GLY A 72 -65.73 -6.38 22.03
CA GLY A 72 -64.97 -5.13 22.24
C GLY A 72 -65.60 -4.14 23.24
N HIS A 73 -64.90 -3.81 24.34
CA HIS A 73 -65.23 -2.65 25.19
C HIS A 73 -64.03 -2.16 26.05
N ARG A 74 -63.81 -0.82 26.02
CA ARG A 74 -63.63 0.17 27.12
C ARG A 74 -62.60 -0.10 28.26
N GLN A 75 -61.88 0.90 28.81
CA GLN A 75 -62.01 2.37 28.72
C GLN A 75 -60.69 3.13 29.07
N ASN A 76 -60.47 4.30 28.43
CA ASN A 76 -59.98 5.63 28.92
C ASN A 76 -59.01 5.77 30.12
N HIS A 77 -58.12 6.78 30.25
CA HIS A 77 -57.62 7.94 29.45
C HIS A 77 -56.21 8.30 30.01
N GLY A 78 -55.21 8.81 29.27
CA GLY A 78 -55.02 10.22 28.82
C GLY A 78 -54.00 10.97 29.74
N LEU A 79 -53.17 11.95 29.33
CA LEU A 79 -52.92 12.65 28.05
C LEU A 79 -51.52 13.35 28.06
N LEU A 80 -50.90 13.54 26.88
CA LEU A 80 -49.89 14.58 26.54
C LEU A 80 -48.51 14.56 27.27
N ASN A 81 -47.39 15.09 26.75
CA ASN A 81 -46.98 15.59 25.43
C ASN A 81 -45.43 15.56 25.32
N GLY A 82 -44.83 15.77 24.14
CA GLY A 82 -43.42 16.17 24.00
C GLY A 82 -42.59 15.40 22.97
N ALA A 83 -41.85 16.12 22.12
CA ALA A 83 -41.05 15.57 21.02
C ALA A 83 -39.54 15.61 21.29
N GLY A 84 -38.76 14.81 20.55
CA GLY A 84 -37.48 15.28 20.01
C GLY A 84 -36.22 14.45 20.23
N HIS A 85 -35.52 14.21 19.10
CA HIS A 85 -34.06 14.11 18.92
C HIS A 85 -33.27 12.83 19.30
N THR A 86 -32.22 12.64 18.47
CA THR A 86 -30.96 11.89 18.69
C THR A 86 -31.04 10.42 19.10
N PHE A 87 -31.01 9.55 18.09
CA PHE A 87 -30.34 8.25 18.22
C PHE A 87 -28.82 8.45 18.14
N GLN A 88 -28.10 8.04 19.18
CA GLN A 88 -26.63 8.03 19.21
C GLN A 88 -26.18 6.61 19.60
N THR A 89 -25.70 5.84 18.63
CA THR A 89 -25.30 4.44 18.82
C THR A 89 -23.91 4.32 19.44
N GLN A 90 -23.87 4.25 20.77
CA GLN A 90 -22.66 3.94 21.53
C GLN A 90 -22.55 2.43 21.78
N MET A 91 -21.50 1.78 21.28
CA MET A 91 -21.01 0.51 21.79
C MET A 91 -19.77 0.76 22.65
N GLY A 92 -19.67 0.06 23.78
CA GLY A 92 -18.82 0.50 24.90
C GLY A 92 -17.40 -0.09 24.91
N LEU A 93 -16.43 0.79 25.16
CA LEU A 93 -15.20 0.41 25.87
C LEU A 93 -15.51 0.32 27.37
N HIS A 94 -15.10 -0.76 28.03
CA HIS A 94 -15.22 -0.89 29.48
C HIS A 94 -13.83 -0.84 30.13
N LYS A 95 -13.67 -0.02 31.17
CA LYS A 95 -12.40 0.30 31.82
C LYS A 95 -12.59 0.22 33.34
N GLY A 96 -11.61 -0.36 34.05
CA GLY A 96 -11.69 -0.61 35.49
C GLY A 96 -11.82 0.65 36.34
N PHE A 97 -12.47 0.51 37.50
CA PHE A 97 -12.85 1.62 38.39
C PHE A 97 -11.69 2.20 39.21
N GLY A 98 -11.74 3.52 39.43
CA GLY A 98 -11.18 4.21 40.60
C GLY A 98 -12.32 4.89 41.37
N ASN A 99 -12.26 4.93 42.70
CA ASN A 99 -13.41 5.31 43.54
C ASN A 99 -13.41 6.80 43.99
N GLN A 100 -14.55 7.20 44.56
CA GLN A 100 -14.94 8.54 45.03
C GLN A 100 -14.04 9.13 46.16
N GLY A 101 -14.06 10.44 46.46
CA GLY A 101 -15.00 11.47 46.00
C GLY A 101 -14.61 12.93 46.36
N HIS A 102 -15.62 13.80 46.52
CA HIS A 102 -15.49 15.26 46.73
C HIS A 102 -14.79 15.64 48.06
N GLY A 103 -14.20 16.83 48.25
CA GLY A 103 -14.04 18.01 47.38
C GLY A 103 -14.56 19.32 48.04
N HIS A 104 -13.94 20.49 47.78
CA HIS A 104 -14.52 21.83 48.04
C HIS A 104 -13.75 22.96 47.30
N GLN A 105 -14.34 24.16 47.24
CA GLN A 105 -13.87 25.35 46.49
C GLN A 105 -13.00 26.30 47.34
N GLY A 106 -12.14 27.15 46.72
CA GLY A 106 -11.34 28.14 47.49
C GLY A 106 -10.36 29.06 46.73
N HIS A 107 -10.87 29.92 45.84
CA HIS A 107 -10.29 31.24 45.41
C HIS A 107 -8.76 31.48 45.20
N HIS A 108 -8.41 31.69 43.92
CA HIS A 108 -7.82 32.92 43.34
C HIS A 108 -6.45 33.53 43.76
N LEU A 109 -5.72 33.96 42.71
CA LEU A 109 -4.65 34.99 42.66
C LEU A 109 -3.34 34.65 43.41
N GLY A 110 -2.14 34.95 42.92
CA GLY A 110 -1.71 35.75 41.76
C GLY A 110 -0.44 36.53 42.11
N GLY A 111 0.51 36.70 41.18
CA GLY A 111 1.86 37.25 41.44
C GLY A 111 2.93 36.14 41.41
N GLN A 112 3.84 35.99 40.44
CA GLN A 112 4.64 36.92 39.60
C GLN A 112 5.99 37.30 40.25
N HIS A 113 7.04 37.35 39.43
CA HIS A 113 8.45 37.68 39.74
C HIS A 113 9.25 36.66 40.59
N GLN A 114 10.57 36.58 40.47
CA GLN A 114 11.39 36.58 39.24
C GLN A 114 12.81 36.06 39.53
N ASP A 115 13.37 35.35 38.55
CA ASP A 115 14.79 35.29 38.18
C ASP A 115 15.88 34.77 39.16
N HIS A 116 16.94 34.25 38.51
CA HIS A 116 18.27 33.91 39.04
C HIS A 116 18.33 32.83 40.18
N GLY A 117 19.37 31.99 40.28
CA GLY A 117 20.50 31.78 39.38
C GLY A 117 21.58 30.88 40.03
N LEU A 118 22.09 29.91 39.25
CA LEU A 118 23.37 29.18 39.37
C LEU A 118 24.15 29.18 40.72
N GLY A 119 24.49 27.99 41.25
CA GLY A 119 25.73 27.88 42.05
C GLY A 119 25.92 26.72 43.04
N GLY A 120 26.29 25.54 42.53
CA GLY A 120 27.43 24.71 43.00
C GLY A 120 27.66 24.31 44.48
N HIS A 121 27.91 22.99 44.66
CA HIS A 121 28.72 22.36 45.72
C HIS A 121 28.19 22.40 47.18
N ALA A 122 28.62 21.54 48.11
CA ALA A 122 29.08 20.13 48.06
C ALA A 122 29.19 19.61 49.52
N ASN A 123 29.17 18.28 49.75
CA ASN A 123 29.42 17.60 51.04
C ASN A 123 28.37 17.93 52.15
N ALA A 124 28.22 17.21 53.27
CA ALA A 124 28.74 15.90 53.70
C ALA A 124 27.82 15.30 54.80
N PHE A 125 27.97 13.98 55.05
CA PHE A 125 27.71 13.22 56.29
C PHE A 125 26.72 13.76 57.37
N GLY A 126 25.74 12.93 57.74
CA GLY A 126 24.98 13.07 59.00
C GLY A 126 23.99 11.94 59.23
N ALA A 127 24.32 10.97 60.09
CA ALA A 127 23.45 9.84 60.43
C ALA A 127 22.96 9.93 61.87
N HIS A 128 21.66 9.68 62.11
CA HIS A 128 21.09 9.55 63.47
C HIS A 128 20.03 8.45 63.54
N GLN A 129 20.00 7.73 64.66
CA GLN A 129 19.07 6.64 64.98
C GLN A 129 18.07 7.08 66.06
N HIS A 130 16.80 6.72 65.91
CA HIS A 130 15.85 6.48 67.01
C HIS A 130 14.93 5.31 66.55
N THR A 131 14.68 4.19 67.25
CA THR A 131 14.64 3.78 68.68
C THR A 131 13.23 3.76 69.30
N ILE A 132 12.52 2.66 69.00
CA ILE A 132 11.70 1.79 69.90
C ILE A 132 10.77 2.45 70.95
N SER A 133 9.46 2.11 70.87
CA SER A 133 8.55 1.75 72.00
C SER A 133 7.14 1.38 71.49
N SER A 134 6.28 0.53 72.11
CA SER A 134 6.47 -0.60 73.05
C SER A 134 5.11 -1.27 73.40
N SER A 135 5.02 -2.62 73.42
CA SER A 135 3.96 -3.43 74.10
C SER A 135 2.51 -3.29 73.55
N ALA A 136 1.47 -4.10 73.83
CA ALA A 136 1.13 -5.31 74.63
C ALA A 136 -0.25 -5.84 74.11
N LEU A 137 -0.88 -7.03 74.29
CA LEU A 137 -0.72 -8.45 74.76
C LEU A 137 -1.99 -9.20 74.16
N THR A 138 -2.33 -10.51 74.18
CA THR A 138 -1.84 -11.83 74.68
C THR A 138 -2.62 -12.99 73.96
N SER A 139 -2.08 -14.23 73.94
CA SER A 139 -2.73 -15.58 73.92
C SER A 139 -4.07 -15.85 73.17
N THR A 140 -4.26 -16.95 72.42
CA THR A 140 -4.16 -18.38 72.87
C THR A 140 -3.83 -19.38 71.74
N THR A 141 -3.46 -20.63 72.09
CA THR A 141 -3.09 -21.73 71.15
C THR A 141 -3.56 -23.12 71.64
N PRO A 142 -3.90 -24.03 70.69
CA PRO A 142 -3.34 -25.42 70.67
C PRO A 142 -3.23 -26.03 69.23
N HIS A 143 -2.62 -27.19 68.96
CA HIS A 143 -1.33 -27.79 69.40
C HIS A 143 -0.98 -29.00 68.49
N PHE A 144 0.30 -29.19 68.09
CA PHE A 144 0.88 -30.36 67.37
C PHE A 144 0.35 -30.68 65.94
N THR A 145 1.09 -31.32 65.01
CA THR A 145 2.45 -31.93 64.98
C THR A 145 3.09 -31.69 63.57
N PRO A 146 4.43 -31.82 63.34
CA PRO A 146 5.10 -31.29 62.14
C PRO A 146 5.28 -32.30 61.00
N ALA A 147 5.49 -31.77 59.77
CA ALA A 147 5.97 -32.51 58.60
C ALA A 147 7.51 -32.44 58.47
N HIS A 148 8.13 -33.50 57.93
CA HIS A 148 9.58 -33.64 57.83
C HIS A 148 10.10 -33.06 56.50
N LEU A 149 10.91 -32.01 56.56
CA LEU A 149 11.66 -31.48 55.40
C LEU A 149 13.06 -32.09 55.37
N GLN A 150 13.47 -32.69 54.25
CA GLN A 150 14.89 -32.94 53.98
C GLN A 150 15.23 -33.09 52.49
N ASN A 151 15.50 -31.95 51.84
CA ASN A 151 16.53 -31.76 50.81
C ASN A 151 16.70 -30.23 50.64
N GLY A 152 17.87 -29.70 50.36
CA GLY A 152 19.12 -30.37 49.98
C GLY A 152 19.77 -29.58 48.84
N THR A 153 20.25 -28.37 49.15
CA THR A 153 20.89 -27.47 48.18
C THR A 153 22.27 -27.97 47.76
N PRO A 154 22.60 -27.93 46.46
CA PRO A 154 23.96 -27.65 46.02
C PRO A 154 24.17 -26.13 45.97
N ASP A 155 25.18 -25.63 46.66
CA ASP A 155 25.70 -24.28 46.39
C ASP A 155 26.29 -24.24 44.97
N ASN A 156 26.09 -23.11 44.27
CA ASN A 156 27.04 -22.66 43.28
C ASN A 156 27.08 -21.12 43.25
N THR A 157 28.28 -20.55 43.34
CA THR A 157 28.50 -19.14 43.68
C THR A 157 28.92 -18.30 42.49
N SER A 158 27.97 -17.56 41.89
CA SER A 158 28.30 -16.56 40.87
C SER A 158 27.27 -15.42 40.78
N GLY A 159 27.68 -14.20 41.18
CA GLY A 159 27.07 -12.93 40.76
C GLY A 159 25.67 -12.59 41.31
N PHE A 160 25.57 -11.49 42.06
CA PHE A 160 24.28 -10.80 42.28
C PHE A 160 23.85 -10.05 41.01
N GLY A 161 23.35 -10.79 40.02
CA GLY A 161 22.63 -10.21 38.88
C GLY A 161 21.23 -9.72 39.28
N LYS A 162 20.66 -8.81 38.47
CA LYS A 162 19.21 -8.52 38.50
C LYS A 162 18.44 -9.84 38.25
N PRO A 163 17.22 -10.04 38.79
CA PRO A 163 16.41 -11.20 38.44
C PRO A 163 16.23 -11.21 36.91
N PRO A 164 16.46 -12.36 36.24
CA PRO A 164 16.44 -12.42 34.79
C PRO A 164 15.07 -12.02 34.24
N ASN A 165 15.07 -11.25 33.16
CA ASN A 165 13.85 -10.89 32.42
C ASN A 165 13.08 -12.18 32.04
N GLU A 166 11.75 -12.15 32.10
CA GLU A 166 10.90 -13.31 31.79
C GLU A 166 11.20 -13.88 30.40
N HIS A 167 11.54 -13.00 29.45
CA HIS A 167 12.02 -13.33 28.11
C HIS A 167 13.30 -14.19 28.14
N TRP A 168 14.33 -13.80 28.90
CA TRP A 168 15.55 -14.59 29.06
C TRP A 168 15.28 -15.93 29.78
N ALA A 169 14.37 -15.94 30.74
CA ALA A 169 13.94 -17.18 31.41
C ALA A 169 13.14 -18.11 30.47
N GLU A 170 12.43 -17.59 29.47
CA GLU A 170 11.86 -18.39 28.37
C GLU A 170 12.94 -18.96 27.45
N GLN A 171 13.90 -18.14 27.02
CA GLN A 171 15.02 -18.58 26.18
C GLN A 171 15.83 -19.69 26.84
N LEU A 172 16.16 -19.56 28.13
CA LEU A 172 16.89 -20.58 28.89
C LEU A 172 16.08 -21.89 29.01
N ARG A 173 14.74 -21.82 29.13
CA ARG A 173 13.86 -23.00 29.14
C ARG A 173 13.83 -23.72 27.78
N GLU A 174 13.71 -22.98 26.67
CA GLU A 174 13.76 -23.58 25.33
C GLU A 174 15.16 -24.16 25.02
N TYR A 175 16.24 -23.50 25.47
CA TYR A 175 17.60 -24.04 25.39
C TYR A 175 17.75 -25.36 26.16
N GLN A 176 17.33 -25.41 27.43
CA GLN A 176 17.38 -26.64 28.24
C GLN A 176 16.57 -27.78 27.62
N LYS A 177 15.38 -27.47 27.10
CA LYS A 177 14.51 -28.41 26.37
C LYS A 177 15.17 -28.94 25.10
N LEU A 178 15.83 -28.08 24.31
CA LEU A 178 16.59 -28.49 23.12
C LEU A 178 17.85 -29.31 23.46
N LYS A 179 18.48 -29.04 24.61
CA LYS A 179 19.60 -29.86 25.12
C LYS A 179 19.12 -31.26 25.55
N MET A 180 17.97 -31.35 26.23
CA MET A 180 17.31 -32.61 26.60
C MET A 180 16.69 -33.38 25.40
N ALA A 181 16.59 -32.75 24.22
CA ALA A 181 16.13 -33.38 22.98
C ALA A 181 17.18 -34.28 22.32
N GLU A 182 18.41 -34.28 22.84
CA GLU A 182 19.64 -34.88 22.34
C GLU A 182 19.50 -36.10 21.41
N HIS A 183 20.21 -36.05 20.26
CA HIS A 183 20.44 -37.17 19.34
C HIS A 183 19.19 -37.87 18.75
N LYS A 184 17.98 -37.31 18.91
CA LYS A 184 16.75 -37.87 18.32
C LYS A 184 16.51 -37.26 16.93
N PRO A 185 16.71 -38.01 15.83
CA PRO A 185 16.44 -37.49 14.49
C PRO A 185 14.95 -37.14 14.33
N HIS A 186 14.67 -36.02 13.66
CA HIS A 186 13.34 -35.44 13.51
C HIS A 186 12.63 -35.15 14.85
N PHE A 187 13.30 -34.50 15.80
CA PHE A 187 12.74 -34.21 17.13
C PHE A 187 11.44 -33.40 17.08
N TYR A 188 11.35 -32.39 16.20
CA TYR A 188 10.18 -31.54 16.11
C TYR A 188 9.02 -32.28 15.45
N ALA A 189 9.24 -32.98 14.33
CA ALA A 189 8.20 -33.77 13.67
C ALA A 189 7.68 -34.96 14.52
N ARG A 190 8.45 -35.39 15.53
CA ARG A 190 8.04 -36.39 16.54
C ARG A 190 7.32 -35.80 17.76
N THR A 191 7.37 -34.48 17.96
CA THR A 191 6.78 -33.81 19.15
C THR A 191 5.66 -32.82 18.80
N THR A 192 5.54 -32.40 17.54
CA THR A 192 4.31 -31.75 17.04
C THR A 192 3.13 -32.73 17.05
N PRO A 193 1.92 -32.31 17.47
CA PRO A 193 0.74 -33.17 17.43
C PRO A 193 0.41 -33.65 16.01
N HIS A 194 0.41 -34.96 15.77
CA HIS A 194 -0.03 -35.50 14.49
C HIS A 194 -1.54 -35.24 14.28
N VAL A 195 -1.88 -34.49 13.22
CA VAL A 195 -3.23 -34.42 12.67
C VAL A 195 -3.53 -35.77 12.00
N SER A 196 -3.98 -36.72 12.82
CA SER A 196 -4.04 -38.16 12.48
C SER A 196 -5.03 -38.49 11.36
N ARG A 197 -4.52 -38.63 10.14
CA ARG A 197 -5.28 -39.04 8.95
C ARG A 197 -5.22 -40.54 8.69
N LEU A 198 -6.11 -41.31 9.31
CA LEU A 198 -6.43 -42.69 8.90
C LEU A 198 -7.95 -42.92 8.91
N PRO A 199 -8.62 -42.99 7.75
CA PRO A 199 -10.03 -43.36 7.68
C PRO A 199 -10.18 -44.88 7.83
N GLY A 200 -10.35 -45.35 9.07
CA GLY A 200 -10.73 -46.73 9.37
C GLY A 200 -9.61 -47.60 9.93
N SER A 201 -9.28 -47.40 11.21
CA SER A 201 -8.85 -48.49 12.09
C SER A 201 -9.43 -48.25 13.48
N SER A 202 -9.92 -49.30 14.12
CA SER A 202 -10.57 -49.23 15.43
C SER A 202 -9.75 -49.97 16.49
N MET A 203 -10.04 -49.66 17.76
CA MET A 203 -9.38 -50.16 18.99
C MET A 203 -8.02 -49.50 19.32
N SER A 204 -7.70 -49.20 20.59
CA SER A 204 -8.55 -49.10 21.80
C SER A 204 -7.81 -48.36 22.94
N THR A 205 -8.49 -48.21 24.10
CA THR A 205 -7.95 -47.83 25.42
C THR A 205 -7.35 -46.42 25.57
N ILE A 206 -8.23 -45.42 25.65
CA ILE A 206 -7.98 -44.21 26.46
C ILE A 206 -8.38 -44.54 27.90
N SER A 207 -7.46 -44.38 28.86
CA SER A 207 -7.80 -44.38 30.29
C SER A 207 -8.10 -42.95 30.71
N GLN A 208 -9.38 -42.60 30.80
CA GLN A 208 -9.80 -41.29 31.31
C GLN A 208 -9.59 -41.24 32.83
N ARG A 209 -8.67 -40.38 33.29
CA ARG A 209 -8.74 -39.85 34.65
C ARG A 209 -9.62 -38.60 34.65
N THR A 210 -10.81 -38.72 35.19
CA THR A 210 -11.60 -37.57 35.65
C THR A 210 -11.14 -37.18 37.04
N GLU A 211 -10.49 -36.03 37.15
CA GLU A 211 -10.44 -35.24 38.36
C GLU A 211 -11.43 -34.08 38.18
N VAL A 212 -12.23 -33.81 39.21
CA VAL A 212 -13.37 -32.87 39.17
C VAL A 212 -13.26 -31.97 40.39
N ASP A 213 -12.95 -30.69 40.17
CA ASP A 213 -12.89 -29.69 41.24
C ASP A 213 -14.27 -29.12 41.56
N GLU A 214 -14.52 -28.83 42.82
CA GLU A 214 -15.79 -28.31 43.32
C GLU A 214 -15.97 -26.81 43.03
N HIS A 215 -16.32 -26.45 41.79
CA HIS A 215 -17.29 -25.38 41.45
C HIS A 215 -17.51 -25.34 39.93
N GLY A 216 -18.71 -25.73 39.48
CA GLY A 216 -18.97 -26.12 38.09
C GLY A 216 -19.16 -25.00 37.05
N GLU A 217 -18.15 -24.16 36.79
CA GLU A 217 -18.12 -23.25 35.62
C GLU A 217 -17.09 -23.68 34.55
N ARG A 218 -17.55 -23.98 33.33
CA ARG A 218 -16.68 -24.29 32.18
C ARG A 218 -16.12 -23.02 31.53
N ARG A 219 -15.09 -22.42 32.12
CA ARG A 219 -14.42 -21.24 31.53
C ARG A 219 -13.52 -21.63 30.35
N ARG A 220 -14.08 -21.65 29.14
CA ARG A 220 -13.31 -21.81 27.89
C ARG A 220 -12.40 -20.59 27.69
N LEU A 221 -11.09 -20.78 27.82
CA LEU A 221 -10.12 -19.83 27.28
C LEU A 221 -10.24 -19.82 25.76
N GLN A 222 -10.51 -18.66 25.17
CA GLN A 222 -10.37 -18.46 23.73
C GLN A 222 -8.88 -18.27 23.43
N ALA A 223 -8.34 -19.06 22.49
CA ALA A 223 -7.11 -18.70 21.82
C ALA A 223 -7.37 -17.44 20.97
N ALA A 224 -6.34 -16.59 20.82
CA ALA A 224 -6.43 -15.39 19.99
C ALA A 224 -6.64 -15.74 18.51
N ASP A 225 -7.20 -14.80 17.76
CA ASP A 225 -7.64 -15.00 16.38
C ASP A 225 -6.48 -15.40 15.45
N GLY A 226 -6.56 -16.63 14.95
CA GLY A 226 -5.74 -17.14 13.87
C GLY A 226 -6.64 -17.60 12.73
N GLU A 227 -6.28 -17.23 11.50
CA GLU A 227 -6.91 -17.76 10.28
C GLU A 227 -6.92 -19.30 10.31
N PRO A 228 -7.98 -19.96 9.80
CA PRO A 228 -8.08 -21.41 9.84
C PRO A 228 -6.94 -22.04 9.03
N GLU A 229 -6.05 -22.78 9.69
CA GLU A 229 -4.95 -23.48 9.02
C GLU A 229 -5.49 -24.43 7.93
N GLU A 230 -5.21 -24.12 6.66
CA GLU A 230 -5.52 -25.02 5.56
C GLU A 230 -4.75 -26.34 5.72
N ALA A 231 -5.46 -27.36 6.20
CA ALA A 231 -4.89 -28.67 6.49
C ALA A 231 -4.44 -29.41 5.21
N GLY A 232 -3.29 -29.05 4.67
CA GLY A 232 -2.73 -29.63 3.45
C GLY A 232 -1.34 -29.13 3.05
N ALA A 233 -0.96 -27.91 3.43
CA ALA A 233 0.36 -27.38 3.11
C ALA A 233 1.49 -28.06 3.90
N TRP A 234 2.57 -28.46 3.22
CA TRP A 234 3.82 -28.86 3.86
C TRP A 234 4.59 -27.57 4.24
N ASP A 235 4.24 -26.97 5.38
CA ASP A 235 4.81 -25.69 5.82
C ASP A 235 6.10 -25.81 6.64
N ALA A 236 6.45 -27.03 7.06
CA ALA A 236 7.55 -27.32 7.97
C ALA A 236 8.48 -28.41 7.43
N MET A 237 9.79 -28.23 7.65
CA MET A 237 10.82 -29.21 7.33
C MET A 237 11.75 -29.42 8.54
N ASP A 238 11.83 -30.66 9.00
CA ASP A 238 12.69 -31.08 10.11
C ASP A 238 13.74 -32.06 9.59
N LEU A 239 15.00 -31.62 9.55
CA LEU A 239 16.20 -32.46 9.30
C LEU A 239 17.13 -32.42 10.52
N GLY A 240 16.59 -32.21 11.72
CA GLY A 240 17.36 -32.18 12.96
C GLY A 240 17.84 -33.57 13.37
N GLY A 241 19.05 -33.68 13.95
CA GLY A 241 19.59 -34.93 14.50
C GLY A 241 20.17 -35.92 13.48
N HIS A 242 20.49 -35.49 12.25
CA HIS A 242 20.99 -36.36 11.16
C HIS A 242 22.52 -36.34 10.99
N GLY A 243 23.24 -35.47 11.70
CA GLY A 243 24.69 -35.30 11.55
C GLY A 243 25.11 -34.68 10.22
N LEU A 244 24.24 -33.89 9.58
CA LEU A 244 24.50 -33.21 8.31
C LEU A 244 25.70 -32.27 8.43
N LYS A 245 26.66 -32.38 7.49
CA LYS A 245 27.87 -31.55 7.43
C LYS A 245 27.79 -30.35 6.47
N SER A 246 26.77 -30.33 5.62
CA SER A 246 26.58 -29.32 4.58
C SER A 246 25.14 -29.37 4.09
N LEU A 247 24.63 -28.23 3.60
CA LEU A 247 23.29 -28.10 3.01
C LEU A 247 23.43 -27.75 1.53
N GLY A 248 22.77 -28.52 0.66
CA GLY A 248 22.73 -28.22 -0.76
C GLY A 248 21.90 -26.97 -1.06
N ALA A 249 22.46 -26.01 -1.80
CA ALA A 249 21.81 -24.76 -2.17
C ALA A 249 20.48 -24.94 -2.95
N SER A 250 20.18 -26.14 -3.42
CA SER A 250 18.91 -26.53 -4.02
C SER A 250 17.74 -26.50 -3.03
N ILE A 251 17.95 -26.79 -1.74
CA ILE A 251 16.84 -26.92 -0.78
C ILE A 251 16.07 -25.60 -0.60
N PHE A 252 16.80 -24.50 -0.44
CA PHE A 252 16.24 -23.14 -0.30
C PHE A 252 15.55 -22.64 -1.58
N ARG A 253 15.93 -23.18 -2.76
CA ARG A 253 15.37 -22.79 -4.08
C ARG A 253 14.08 -23.53 -4.43
N HIS A 254 13.92 -24.78 -3.99
CA HIS A 254 12.74 -25.59 -4.33
C HIS A 254 11.61 -25.47 -3.29
N TYR A 255 11.93 -25.06 -2.06
CA TYR A 255 10.96 -24.96 -0.96
C TYR A 255 10.83 -23.55 -0.34
N PRO A 256 10.84 -22.44 -1.11
CA PRO A 256 10.85 -21.08 -0.56
C PRO A 256 9.62 -20.72 0.28
N HIS A 257 8.53 -21.49 0.14
CA HIS A 257 7.25 -21.35 0.85
C HIS A 257 7.26 -21.92 2.28
N LEU A 258 8.32 -22.61 2.71
CA LEU A 258 8.40 -23.16 4.07
C LEU A 258 8.39 -22.04 5.11
N ARG A 259 7.59 -22.24 6.16
CA ARG A 259 7.47 -21.36 7.32
C ARG A 259 8.34 -21.80 8.49
N LYS A 260 8.64 -23.10 8.60
CA LYS A 260 9.40 -23.67 9.73
C LYS A 260 10.53 -24.56 9.23
N ILE A 261 11.78 -24.28 9.64
CA ILE A 261 12.94 -25.13 9.36
C ILE A 261 13.67 -25.49 10.65
N TYR A 262 13.97 -26.77 10.80
CA TYR A 262 14.77 -27.31 11.90
C TYR A 262 15.96 -28.09 11.34
N PHE A 263 17.16 -27.54 11.51
CA PHE A 263 18.45 -28.14 11.14
C PHE A 263 19.34 -28.35 12.38
N ASN A 264 18.75 -28.40 13.57
CA ASN A 264 19.44 -28.54 14.85
C ASN A 264 20.06 -29.93 15.08
N HIS A 265 20.99 -30.06 16.03
CA HIS A 265 21.71 -31.32 16.32
C HIS A 265 22.35 -31.93 15.05
N ASN A 266 23.06 -31.10 14.29
CA ASN A 266 23.79 -31.51 13.08
C ASN A 266 25.29 -31.13 13.22
N LYS A 267 26.02 -31.00 12.12
CA LYS A 267 27.47 -30.71 12.06
C LYS A 267 27.78 -29.66 11.00
N LEU A 268 26.89 -28.68 10.87
CA LEU A 268 26.97 -27.61 9.89
C LEU A 268 27.98 -26.56 10.37
N THR A 269 29.03 -26.31 9.59
CA THR A 269 30.05 -25.29 9.88
C THR A 269 29.74 -23.92 9.26
N TRP A 270 28.82 -23.88 8.28
CA TRP A 270 28.34 -22.67 7.59
C TRP A 270 26.89 -22.88 7.14
N LEU A 271 26.16 -21.77 6.95
CA LEU A 271 24.82 -21.74 6.37
C LEU A 271 24.88 -21.13 4.94
N PRO A 272 24.32 -21.77 3.89
CA PRO A 272 24.40 -21.21 2.54
C PRO A 272 23.63 -19.89 2.38
N PRO A 273 24.20 -18.86 1.71
CA PRO A 273 23.54 -17.58 1.41
C PRO A 273 22.17 -17.68 0.73
N GLN A 274 21.87 -18.82 0.09
CA GLN A 274 20.55 -19.06 -0.52
C GLN A 274 19.41 -19.16 0.51
N ILE A 275 19.70 -19.21 1.82
CA ILE A 275 18.70 -19.05 2.88
C ILE A 275 17.82 -17.81 2.67
N GLY A 276 18.40 -16.69 2.20
CA GLY A 276 17.66 -15.43 1.99
C GLY A 276 16.59 -15.46 0.89
N ILE A 277 16.46 -16.56 0.15
CA ILE A 277 15.35 -16.82 -0.78
C ILE A 277 14.06 -17.17 0.01
N MET A 278 14.18 -17.69 1.22
CA MET A 278 13.09 -18.29 2.00
C MET A 278 12.31 -17.27 2.85
N ARG A 279 11.86 -16.17 2.23
CA ARG A 279 11.24 -15.02 2.93
C ARG A 279 9.95 -15.33 3.71
N SER A 280 9.37 -16.52 3.52
CA SER A 280 8.21 -17.02 4.27
C SER A 280 8.56 -17.66 5.63
N LEU A 281 9.84 -17.83 5.97
CA LEU A 281 10.26 -18.44 7.25
C LEU A 281 9.83 -17.59 8.45
N THR A 282 9.15 -18.23 9.40
CA THR A 282 8.79 -17.68 10.72
C THR A 282 9.58 -18.35 11.85
N VAL A 283 10.09 -19.57 11.65
CA VAL A 283 10.94 -20.31 12.60
C VAL A 283 12.13 -20.92 11.87
N LEU A 284 13.35 -20.66 12.37
CA LEU A 284 14.60 -21.27 11.93
C LEU A 284 15.41 -21.72 13.16
N ASP A 285 15.61 -23.03 13.31
CA ASP A 285 16.48 -23.60 14.35
C ASP A 285 17.74 -24.22 13.74
N LEU A 286 18.89 -23.68 14.15
CA LEU A 286 20.24 -24.09 13.79
C LEU A 286 21.06 -24.51 15.03
N SER A 287 20.41 -24.66 16.18
CA SER A 287 21.07 -24.97 17.47
C SER A 287 21.82 -26.30 17.45
N PHE A 288 22.88 -26.44 18.23
CA PHE A 288 23.71 -27.66 18.29
C PHE A 288 24.28 -28.00 16.91
N ASN A 289 25.13 -27.11 16.40
CA ASN A 289 25.89 -27.21 15.16
C ASN A 289 27.30 -26.61 15.37
N ASP A 290 28.13 -26.61 14.32
CA ASP A 290 29.51 -26.14 14.35
C ASP A 290 29.65 -24.73 13.69
N LEU A 291 28.58 -23.91 13.66
CA LEU A 291 28.55 -22.67 12.87
C LEU A 291 29.47 -21.58 13.46
N HIS A 292 30.39 -21.05 12.65
CA HIS A 292 31.29 -19.96 13.03
C HIS A 292 30.75 -18.55 12.70
N GLU A 293 29.92 -18.45 11.66
CA GLU A 293 29.32 -17.20 11.17
C GLU A 293 27.92 -17.44 10.60
N LEU A 294 27.17 -16.36 10.35
CA LEU A 294 25.91 -16.37 9.62
C LEU A 294 26.04 -15.53 8.34
N PRO A 295 25.48 -15.98 7.20
CA PRO A 295 25.50 -15.20 5.96
C PRO A 295 24.67 -13.91 6.12
N PRO A 296 25.12 -12.76 5.59
CA PRO A 296 24.35 -11.50 5.53
C PRO A 296 22.92 -11.66 5.01
N GLU A 297 22.72 -12.58 4.06
CA GLU A 297 21.43 -12.94 3.48
C GLU A 297 20.40 -13.47 4.51
N ILE A 298 20.78 -13.70 5.77
CA ILE A 298 19.85 -13.94 6.89
C ILE A 298 18.87 -12.78 7.07
N GLY A 299 19.28 -11.53 6.83
CA GLY A 299 18.42 -10.33 6.97
C GLY A 299 17.24 -10.25 6.00
N MET A 300 17.23 -11.12 4.98
CA MET A 300 16.12 -11.26 4.03
C MET A 300 14.88 -11.94 4.64
N LEU A 301 15.02 -12.59 5.79
CA LEU A 301 13.96 -13.36 6.45
C LEU A 301 13.06 -12.47 7.33
N THR A 302 12.54 -11.36 6.81
CA THR A 302 11.81 -10.35 7.61
C THR A 302 10.62 -10.88 8.44
N ASN A 303 10.00 -11.98 8.00
CA ASN A 303 8.91 -12.66 8.69
C ASN A 303 9.35 -13.59 9.85
N LEU A 304 10.67 -13.69 10.10
CA LEU A 304 11.24 -14.59 11.08
C LEU A 304 10.96 -14.12 12.51
N LYS A 305 10.20 -14.92 13.26
CA LYS A 305 9.84 -14.67 14.66
C LYS A 305 10.77 -15.38 15.64
N ARG A 306 11.31 -16.54 15.26
CA ARG A 306 12.24 -17.33 16.09
C ARG A 306 13.47 -17.73 15.29
N LEU A 307 14.63 -17.28 15.75
CA LEU A 307 15.96 -17.67 15.26
C LEU A 307 16.74 -18.29 16.42
N LEU A 308 16.97 -19.60 16.35
CA LEU A 308 17.65 -20.36 17.41
C LEU A 308 19.02 -20.81 16.92
N LEU A 309 20.07 -20.42 17.65
CA LEU A 309 21.49 -20.55 17.32
C LEU A 309 22.27 -21.16 18.50
N TYR A 310 21.59 -21.78 19.47
CA TYR A 310 22.20 -22.22 20.72
C TYR A 310 23.35 -23.21 20.47
N GLU A 311 24.42 -23.16 21.28
CA GLU A 311 25.57 -24.10 21.20
C GLU A 311 26.11 -24.24 19.76
N ASN A 312 26.75 -23.16 19.31
CA ASN A 312 27.48 -23.04 18.04
C ASN A 312 28.84 -22.36 18.34
N HIS A 313 29.55 -21.91 17.31
CA HIS A 313 30.88 -21.27 17.42
C HIS A 313 30.87 -19.80 16.97
N LEU A 314 29.71 -19.13 17.05
CA LEU A 314 29.54 -17.73 16.63
C LEU A 314 30.35 -16.79 17.53
N GLU A 315 31.29 -16.06 16.94
CA GLU A 315 32.07 -15.03 17.65
C GLU A 315 31.40 -13.64 17.61
N ASP A 316 30.49 -13.42 16.65
CA ASP A 316 29.80 -12.15 16.38
C ASP A 316 28.41 -12.40 15.72
N LEU A 317 27.62 -11.35 15.50
CA LEU A 317 26.31 -11.38 14.81
C LEU A 317 26.27 -10.37 13.64
N PRO A 318 25.86 -10.77 12.42
CA PRO A 318 25.75 -9.84 11.29
C PRO A 318 24.69 -8.76 11.55
N PHE A 319 25.01 -7.52 11.20
CA PHE A 319 24.12 -6.35 11.37
C PHE A 319 22.79 -6.51 10.62
N GLU A 320 22.76 -7.33 9.57
CA GLU A 320 21.56 -7.70 8.80
C GLU A 320 20.48 -8.39 9.64
N ILE A 321 20.80 -8.95 10.83
CA ILE A 321 19.80 -9.37 11.82
C ILE A 321 18.93 -8.20 12.29
N GLY A 322 19.43 -6.96 12.20
CA GLY A 322 18.64 -5.74 12.44
C GLY A 322 17.47 -5.54 11.46
N SER A 323 17.49 -6.17 10.28
CA SER A 323 16.34 -6.19 9.37
C SER A 323 15.22 -7.13 9.81
N LEU A 324 15.45 -8.00 10.81
CA LEU A 324 14.47 -8.97 11.30
C LEU A 324 13.51 -8.35 12.32
N TYR A 325 12.81 -7.28 11.93
CA TYR A 325 11.97 -6.46 12.82
C TYR A 325 10.78 -7.20 13.46
N GLN A 326 10.39 -8.37 12.93
CA GLN A 326 9.39 -9.25 13.51
C GLN A 326 9.95 -10.26 14.54
N LEU A 327 11.27 -10.27 14.78
CA LEU A 327 11.94 -11.28 15.60
C LEU A 327 11.60 -11.12 17.09
N GLU A 328 10.99 -12.16 17.66
CA GLU A 328 10.56 -12.24 19.06
C GLU A 328 11.59 -13.00 19.90
N MET A 329 12.24 -14.01 19.33
CA MET A 329 13.21 -14.87 20.03
C MET A 329 14.49 -15.06 19.22
N LEU A 330 15.60 -14.46 19.67
CA LEU A 330 16.96 -14.69 19.17
C LEU A 330 17.77 -15.49 20.21
N GLY A 331 17.88 -16.81 20.03
CA GLY A 331 18.52 -17.70 21.00
C GLY A 331 20.01 -17.92 20.72
N ILE A 332 20.90 -17.28 21.50
CA ILE A 332 22.37 -17.31 21.26
C ILE A 332 23.20 -17.99 22.36
N GLU A 333 22.57 -18.54 23.40
CA GLU A 333 23.28 -19.16 24.53
C GLU A 333 24.18 -20.34 24.10
N GLY A 334 25.38 -20.43 24.68
CA GLY A 334 26.39 -21.44 24.32
C GLY A 334 27.32 -21.04 23.16
N ASN A 335 27.25 -19.80 22.66
CA ASN A 335 28.21 -19.26 21.68
C ASN A 335 29.34 -18.45 22.35
N PRO A 336 30.55 -18.39 21.74
CA PRO A 336 31.65 -17.57 22.23
C PRO A 336 31.38 -16.07 22.37
N MET A 337 30.65 -15.45 21.42
CA MET A 337 30.23 -14.03 21.41
C MET A 337 31.29 -13.06 21.97
N ARG A 338 32.40 -12.90 21.22
CA ARG A 338 33.57 -12.12 21.64
C ARG A 338 33.41 -10.61 21.43
N HIS A 339 32.49 -10.21 20.56
CA HIS A 339 32.26 -8.83 20.17
C HIS A 339 30.87 -8.36 20.62
N CYS A 340 30.82 -7.18 21.24
CA CYS A 340 29.65 -6.56 21.85
C CYS A 340 28.98 -7.37 22.98
N ASP A 341 28.39 -6.67 23.94
CA ASP A 341 27.68 -7.27 25.08
C ASP A 341 26.27 -7.77 24.69
N TYR A 342 26.15 -8.49 23.57
CA TYR A 342 24.87 -8.98 23.02
C TYR A 342 24.09 -9.82 24.03
N LYS A 343 24.77 -10.65 24.82
CA LYS A 343 24.16 -11.46 25.87
C LYS A 343 23.61 -10.62 27.01
N GLU A 344 24.35 -9.59 27.46
CA GLU A 344 23.86 -8.67 28.50
C GLU A 344 22.66 -7.85 27.99
N ARG A 345 22.75 -7.31 26.77
CA ARG A 345 21.63 -6.60 26.10
C ARG A 345 20.40 -7.50 25.98
N LEU A 346 20.56 -8.75 25.55
CA LEU A 346 19.47 -9.72 25.45
C LEU A 346 18.84 -10.03 26.82
N MET A 347 19.67 -10.14 27.88
CA MET A 347 19.21 -10.34 29.26
C MET A 347 18.49 -9.13 29.85
N GLU A 348 18.94 -7.91 29.58
CA GLU A 348 18.38 -6.66 30.11
C GLU A 348 17.17 -6.15 29.31
N THR A 349 17.25 -6.14 27.98
CA THR A 349 16.30 -5.46 27.09
C THR A 349 15.58 -6.37 26.08
N GLY A 350 15.99 -7.64 25.95
CA GLY A 350 15.32 -8.65 25.11
C GLY A 350 15.59 -8.51 23.61
N THR A 351 15.07 -9.48 22.83
CA THR A 351 15.35 -9.59 21.37
C THR A 351 15.13 -8.28 20.60
N LYS A 352 14.02 -7.60 20.85
CA LYS A 352 13.55 -6.50 19.99
C LYS A 352 14.46 -5.27 20.07
N GLU A 353 15.00 -4.95 21.25
CA GLU A 353 15.94 -3.84 21.40
C GLU A 353 17.37 -4.23 20.93
N LEU A 354 17.74 -5.52 20.97
CA LEU A 354 18.97 -6.00 20.33
C LEU A 354 18.90 -5.94 18.80
N VAL A 355 17.78 -6.37 18.19
CA VAL A 355 17.52 -6.22 16.75
C VAL A 355 17.57 -4.75 16.35
N ARG A 356 16.90 -3.87 17.11
CA ARG A 356 16.97 -2.42 16.91
C ARG A 356 18.40 -1.89 17.04
N PHE A 357 19.15 -2.30 18.06
CA PHE A 357 20.54 -1.89 18.23
C PHE A 357 21.38 -2.22 16.99
N LEU A 358 21.29 -3.46 16.48
CA LEU A 358 21.96 -3.86 15.24
C LEU A 358 21.51 -3.01 14.04
N ARG A 359 20.20 -2.75 13.90
CA ARG A 359 19.66 -1.94 12.79
C ARG A 359 20.16 -0.49 12.80
N GLU A 360 20.19 0.17 13.96
CA GLU A 360 20.60 1.57 14.07
C GLU A 360 22.13 1.78 14.09
N HIS A 361 22.92 0.75 14.40
CA HIS A 361 24.39 0.80 14.41
C HIS A 361 25.03 0.09 13.20
N ALA A 362 24.24 -0.42 12.27
CA ALA A 362 24.73 -0.98 11.02
C ALA A 362 25.56 0.06 10.26
N PRO A 363 26.74 -0.29 9.71
CA PRO A 363 27.48 0.59 8.83
C PRO A 363 26.64 0.91 7.59
N SER A 364 26.81 2.11 7.03
CA SER A 364 26.17 2.44 5.75
C SER A 364 26.69 1.46 4.67
N PRO A 365 25.81 0.74 3.96
CA PRO A 365 26.22 -0.24 2.96
C PRO A 365 26.90 0.45 1.78
N GLU A 366 27.77 -0.27 1.07
CA GLU A 366 28.35 0.23 -0.19
C GLU A 366 27.23 0.59 -1.20
N PRO A 367 27.41 1.65 -2.00
CA PRO A 367 26.42 2.05 -2.99
C PRO A 367 26.26 0.97 -4.07
N PRO A 368 25.02 0.73 -4.55
CA PRO A 368 24.78 -0.19 -5.67
C PRO A 368 25.45 0.31 -6.96
N VAL A 369 25.68 -0.60 -7.90
CA VAL A 369 25.96 -0.24 -9.29
C VAL A 369 24.76 0.52 -9.86
N ASP A 370 25.00 1.62 -10.58
CA ASP A 370 23.92 2.39 -11.19
C ASP A 370 23.14 1.59 -12.25
N ARG A 371 21.87 1.94 -12.41
CA ARG A 371 20.91 1.23 -13.25
C ARG A 371 21.23 1.44 -14.74
N GLU A 372 21.44 0.35 -15.47
CA GLU A 372 21.80 0.37 -16.90
C GLU A 372 20.75 1.09 -17.75
N TRP A 373 21.17 1.88 -18.75
CA TRP A 373 20.27 2.49 -19.72
C TRP A 373 20.05 1.56 -20.93
N ILE A 374 18.86 0.96 -21.00
CA ILE A 374 18.46 0.03 -22.06
C ILE A 374 18.04 0.83 -23.30
N ARG A 375 18.80 0.71 -24.38
CA ARG A 375 18.44 1.27 -25.71
C ARG A 375 17.53 0.30 -26.46
N LEU A 376 16.47 0.81 -27.10
CA LEU A 376 15.48 0.02 -27.85
C LEU A 376 15.48 0.28 -29.36
N VAL A 377 16.17 1.34 -29.82
CA VAL A 377 16.25 1.76 -31.22
C VAL A 377 17.67 2.25 -31.52
N ASP A 378 18.24 1.86 -32.65
CA ASP A 378 19.59 2.24 -33.07
C ASP A 378 19.70 3.73 -33.46
N GLU A 379 20.90 4.29 -33.39
CA GLU A 379 21.20 5.71 -33.62
C GLU A 379 21.11 6.17 -35.10
N GLY A 380 20.52 5.36 -36.00
CA GLY A 380 20.41 5.67 -37.43
C GLY A 380 19.17 6.47 -37.84
N ASP A 381 18.11 6.49 -37.02
CA ASP A 381 16.76 6.96 -37.38
C ASP A 381 16.50 8.44 -36.97
N VAL A 382 17.50 9.31 -37.16
CA VAL A 382 17.64 10.59 -36.41
C VAL A 382 17.24 11.82 -37.25
N GLU A 383 15.94 11.98 -37.46
CA GLU A 383 15.30 13.28 -37.79
C GLU A 383 14.12 13.63 -36.86
N SER A 384 13.83 12.79 -35.85
CA SER A 384 12.68 12.94 -34.95
C SER A 384 13.01 13.75 -33.68
N GLU A 385 12.05 14.59 -33.24
CA GLU A 385 12.11 15.27 -31.93
C GLU A 385 12.18 14.22 -30.81
N ARG A 386 13.15 14.33 -29.90
CA ARG A 386 13.27 13.45 -28.73
C ARG A 386 13.10 14.18 -27.40
N PHE A 387 12.54 13.48 -26.42
CA PHE A 387 12.44 13.95 -25.04
C PHE A 387 12.34 12.78 -24.06
N SER A 388 12.65 13.01 -22.78
CA SER A 388 12.58 11.99 -21.73
C SER A 388 11.65 12.34 -20.57
N VAL A 389 11.09 11.30 -19.95
CA VAL A 389 10.03 11.39 -18.95
C VAL A 389 10.39 10.50 -17.77
N PHE A 390 10.45 11.07 -16.58
CA PHE A 390 10.75 10.41 -15.32
C PHE A 390 9.49 10.35 -14.46
N SER A 391 9.14 9.19 -13.90
CA SER A 391 7.98 8.99 -13.03
C SER A 391 8.36 8.24 -11.76
N TRP A 392 7.96 8.75 -10.59
CA TRP A 392 8.36 8.16 -9.30
C TRP A 392 7.42 8.55 -8.15
N ASN A 393 6.87 7.56 -7.45
CA ASN A 393 6.29 7.76 -6.13
C ASN A 393 7.43 7.97 -5.12
N THR A 394 7.48 9.12 -4.45
CA THR A 394 8.60 9.51 -3.58
C THR A 394 8.47 9.04 -2.12
N LEU A 395 7.38 8.33 -1.78
CA LEU A 395 7.00 7.90 -0.43
C LEU A 395 6.95 9.07 0.57
N CYS A 396 5.73 9.55 0.87
CA CYS A 396 5.58 10.71 1.75
C CYS A 396 6.10 10.42 3.17
N ASP A 397 6.62 11.45 3.86
CA ASP A 397 7.20 11.26 5.20
C ASP A 397 6.19 10.69 6.21
N ARG A 398 4.91 11.00 6.03
CA ARG A 398 3.82 10.44 6.84
C ARG A 398 3.61 8.94 6.66
N ALA A 399 3.95 8.38 5.50
CA ALA A 399 3.90 6.94 5.23
C ALA A 399 5.18 6.22 5.66
N ALA A 400 6.34 6.88 5.54
CA ALA A 400 7.69 6.39 5.88
C ALA A 400 7.93 6.14 7.39
N THR A 401 7.09 5.31 8.01
CA THR A 401 7.13 5.00 9.43
C THR A 401 7.89 3.71 9.72
N GLN A 402 8.53 3.64 10.89
CA GLN A 402 9.21 2.43 11.38
C GLN A 402 8.24 1.24 11.59
N ALA A 403 6.92 1.47 11.60
CA ALA A 403 5.92 0.42 11.71
C ALA A 403 5.69 -0.32 10.37
N ALA A 404 5.76 0.39 9.25
CA ALA A 404 5.72 -0.20 7.91
C ALA A 404 7.11 -0.69 7.47
N TYR A 405 8.12 0.18 7.61
CA TYR A 405 9.49 -0.06 7.14
C TYR A 405 10.40 -0.47 8.30
N GLY A 406 9.99 -1.49 9.05
CA GLY A 406 10.66 -1.93 10.27
C GLY A 406 12.09 -2.45 10.07
N TYR A 407 12.43 -2.88 8.86
CA TYR A 407 13.76 -3.35 8.46
C TYR A 407 14.76 -2.22 8.17
N THR A 408 14.28 -0.98 7.99
CA THR A 408 15.09 0.18 7.56
C THR A 408 15.63 0.96 8.77
N PRO A 409 16.93 1.33 8.82
CA PRO A 409 17.47 2.20 9.87
C PRO A 409 16.78 3.57 9.91
N SER A 410 16.58 4.12 11.11
CA SER A 410 15.83 5.37 11.29
C SER A 410 16.49 6.58 10.59
N GLY A 411 17.83 6.60 10.51
CA GLY A 411 18.58 7.62 9.77
C GLY A 411 18.36 7.58 8.25
N ALA A 412 18.17 6.39 7.67
CA ALA A 412 17.84 6.23 6.26
C ALA A 412 16.37 6.58 5.97
N LEU A 413 15.49 6.32 6.93
CA LEU A 413 14.04 6.51 6.79
C LEU A 413 13.61 7.99 6.94
N GLY A 414 14.35 8.78 7.72
CA GLY A 414 14.02 10.18 8.01
C GLY A 414 14.06 11.09 6.78
N TRP A 415 13.06 11.97 6.64
CA TRP A 415 12.87 12.82 5.46
C TRP A 415 14.10 13.62 5.02
N GLY A 416 14.90 14.10 5.98
CA GLY A 416 16.10 14.89 5.72
C GLY A 416 17.13 14.18 4.84
N HIS A 417 17.27 12.85 5.00
CA HIS A 417 18.09 12.01 4.12
C HIS A 417 17.37 11.74 2.81
N ARG A 418 16.16 11.16 2.88
CA ARG A 418 15.41 10.67 1.71
C ARG A 418 15.21 11.76 0.66
N ARG A 419 14.79 12.96 1.05
CA ARG A 419 14.55 14.08 0.10
C ARG A 419 15.81 14.56 -0.61
N GLY A 420 16.98 14.45 0.04
CA GLY A 420 18.27 14.74 -0.58
C GLY A 420 18.57 13.75 -1.70
N VAL A 421 18.53 12.45 -1.40
CA VAL A 421 18.74 11.39 -2.40
C VAL A 421 17.72 11.47 -3.54
N ILE A 422 16.44 11.79 -3.25
CA ILE A 422 15.42 12.03 -4.28
C ILE A 422 15.82 13.21 -5.18
N LEU A 423 16.19 14.36 -4.61
CA LEU A 423 16.55 15.55 -5.37
C LEU A 423 17.80 15.34 -6.23
N ASP A 424 18.80 14.62 -5.72
CA ASP A 424 20.03 14.35 -6.44
C ASP A 424 19.83 13.32 -7.56
N GLU A 425 18.98 12.30 -7.39
CA GLU A 425 18.53 11.43 -8.49
C GLU A 425 17.80 12.24 -9.58
N LEU A 426 16.87 13.14 -9.23
CA LEU A 426 16.18 13.99 -10.19
C LEU A 426 17.14 14.91 -10.97
N ARG A 427 18.19 15.42 -10.30
CA ARG A 427 19.26 16.22 -10.93
C ARG A 427 20.13 15.38 -11.85
N ASN A 428 20.61 14.23 -11.41
CA ASN A 428 21.52 13.37 -12.14
C ASN A 428 20.88 12.78 -13.41
N ARG A 429 19.59 12.44 -13.37
CA ARG A 429 18.85 11.95 -14.54
C ARG A 429 18.44 13.08 -15.50
N ASN A 430 18.24 14.30 -14.99
CA ASN A 430 18.01 15.52 -15.79
C ASN A 430 16.91 15.41 -16.86
N ALA A 431 15.87 14.60 -16.62
CA ALA A 431 14.84 14.31 -17.62
C ALA A 431 14.03 15.56 -17.99
N ASP A 432 13.50 15.62 -19.21
CA ASP A 432 12.79 16.82 -19.69
C ASP A 432 11.50 17.10 -18.89
N ILE A 433 10.85 16.03 -18.42
CA ILE A 433 9.58 16.03 -17.70
C ILE A 433 9.70 15.10 -16.50
N LEU A 434 9.31 15.56 -15.30
CA LEU A 434 9.28 14.80 -14.06
C LEU A 434 7.83 14.70 -13.56
N THR A 435 7.35 13.49 -13.25
CA THR A 435 6.00 13.23 -12.72
C THR A 435 6.09 12.49 -11.39
N LEU A 436 5.86 13.22 -10.29
CA LEU A 436 6.15 12.71 -8.95
C LEU A 436 4.85 12.54 -8.15
N GLN A 437 4.73 11.42 -7.44
CA GLN A 437 3.61 11.10 -6.55
C GLN A 437 4.08 11.15 -5.09
N GLU A 438 3.15 11.39 -4.16
CA GLU A 438 3.42 11.48 -2.71
C GLU A 438 4.35 12.61 -2.25
N ILE A 439 4.36 13.74 -2.96
CA ILE A 439 4.97 14.98 -2.45
C ILE A 439 3.91 15.78 -1.69
N ASP A 440 4.22 16.22 -0.46
CA ASP A 440 3.37 17.10 0.34
C ASP A 440 3.54 18.60 -0.03
N ILE A 441 2.63 19.45 0.46
CA ILE A 441 2.59 20.88 0.08
C ILE A 441 3.82 21.65 0.58
N GLU A 442 4.34 21.30 1.76
CA GLU A 442 5.50 21.96 2.39
C GLU A 442 6.76 21.59 1.62
N SER A 443 7.03 20.29 1.44
CA SER A 443 8.17 19.80 0.66
C SER A 443 8.14 20.23 -0.80
N TYR A 444 6.95 20.30 -1.44
CA TYR A 444 6.85 20.84 -2.79
C TYR A 444 7.29 22.31 -2.84
N ASN A 445 6.75 23.18 -1.98
CA ASN A 445 6.99 24.62 -2.09
C ASN A 445 8.33 25.08 -1.51
N GLU A 446 8.77 24.49 -0.41
CA GLU A 446 9.96 24.94 0.34
C GLU A 446 11.23 24.17 -0.05
N TYR A 447 11.11 22.95 -0.59
CA TYR A 447 12.26 22.12 -0.96
C TYR A 447 12.37 21.87 -2.47
N PHE A 448 11.48 21.07 -3.07
CA PHE A 448 11.65 20.60 -4.45
C PHE A 448 11.51 21.72 -5.50
N ARG A 449 10.47 22.55 -5.41
CA ARG A 449 10.22 23.64 -6.37
C ARG A 449 11.38 24.64 -6.48
N PRO A 450 11.96 25.19 -5.39
CA PRO A 450 13.11 26.09 -5.52
C PRO A 450 14.37 25.36 -5.99
N ASN A 451 14.64 24.13 -5.53
CA ASN A 451 15.84 23.37 -5.91
C ASN A 451 15.83 22.81 -7.34
N LEU A 452 14.66 22.66 -7.96
CA LEU A 452 14.51 22.28 -9.36
C LEU A 452 14.39 23.52 -10.28
N ALA A 453 13.96 24.67 -9.75
CA ALA A 453 13.94 25.93 -10.51
C ALA A 453 15.36 26.44 -10.87
N THR A 454 16.40 26.08 -10.09
CA THR A 454 17.80 26.34 -10.46
C THR A 454 18.24 25.53 -11.69
N GLU A 455 17.60 24.39 -11.92
CA GLU A 455 17.85 23.46 -13.03
C GLU A 455 16.85 23.64 -14.20
N ASP A 456 16.28 24.84 -14.33
CA ASP A 456 15.30 25.24 -15.36
C ASP A 456 13.96 24.48 -15.33
N TYR A 457 13.59 23.82 -14.22
CA TYR A 457 12.23 23.26 -14.11
C TYR A 457 11.19 24.30 -13.67
N LYS A 458 10.04 24.30 -14.35
CA LYS A 458 8.78 24.86 -13.82
C LYS A 458 7.90 23.73 -13.30
N GLY A 459 7.32 23.93 -12.12
CA GLY A 459 6.46 22.95 -11.44
C GLY A 459 4.97 23.30 -11.45
N ILE A 460 4.15 22.26 -11.56
CA ILE A 460 2.71 22.22 -11.30
C ILE A 460 2.49 21.22 -10.16
N PHE A 461 1.60 21.51 -9.22
CA PHE A 461 1.30 20.61 -8.11
C PHE A 461 -0.13 20.82 -7.62
N TRP A 462 -0.77 19.74 -7.18
CA TRP A 462 -1.97 19.78 -6.36
C TRP A 462 -1.95 18.66 -5.30
N PRO A 463 -2.37 18.94 -4.05
CA PRO A 463 -2.59 17.92 -3.01
C PRO A 463 -3.87 17.11 -3.26
N LYS A 464 -3.96 15.91 -2.65
CA LYS A 464 -5.20 15.12 -2.56
C LYS A 464 -6.34 15.96 -1.96
N SER A 465 -7.58 15.72 -2.38
CA SER A 465 -8.67 16.68 -2.18
C SER A 465 -9.03 16.97 -0.72
N ARG A 466 -8.67 16.07 0.22
CA ARG A 466 -8.80 16.25 1.67
C ARG A 466 -8.20 17.56 2.20
N ALA A 467 -7.14 18.09 1.56
CA ALA A 467 -6.49 19.34 1.96
C ALA A 467 -7.45 20.55 2.00
N GLN A 468 -8.55 20.51 1.24
CA GLN A 468 -9.56 21.58 1.18
C GLN A 468 -10.48 21.62 2.40
N THR A 469 -10.50 20.56 3.22
CA THR A 469 -11.39 20.40 4.39
C THR A 469 -10.64 20.25 5.72
N MET A 470 -9.32 20.33 5.71
CA MET A 470 -8.44 20.17 6.88
C MET A 470 -7.94 21.52 7.41
N GLY A 471 -7.45 21.56 8.66
CA GLY A 471 -6.80 22.75 9.21
C GLY A 471 -5.47 23.03 8.51
N GLU A 472 -5.11 24.31 8.32
CA GLU A 472 -3.98 24.75 7.48
C GLU A 472 -2.67 23.96 7.73
N LYS A 473 -2.31 23.75 9.01
CA LYS A 473 -1.10 23.00 9.40
C LYS A 473 -1.13 21.54 8.95
N GLU A 474 -2.28 20.88 9.04
CA GLU A 474 -2.43 19.48 8.62
C GLU A 474 -2.55 19.38 7.10
N ALA A 475 -3.20 20.37 6.47
CA ALA A 475 -3.32 20.49 5.02
C ALA A 475 -1.94 20.59 4.34
N LYS A 476 -0.96 21.28 4.96
CA LYS A 476 0.42 21.33 4.46
C LYS A 476 1.07 19.95 4.32
N MET A 477 0.75 19.04 5.24
CA MET A 477 1.23 17.64 5.26
C MET A 477 0.38 16.70 4.39
N VAL A 478 -0.52 17.23 3.55
CA VAL A 478 -1.27 16.41 2.57
C VAL A 478 -0.44 16.27 1.29
N ASP A 479 -0.16 15.01 0.99
CA ASP A 479 0.47 14.51 -0.21
C ASP A 479 -0.36 14.74 -1.48
N GLY A 480 0.30 14.75 -2.63
CA GLY A 480 -0.31 15.05 -3.93
C GLY A 480 0.50 14.55 -5.13
N CYS A 481 0.21 15.13 -6.28
CA CYS A 481 0.89 14.85 -7.55
C CYS A 481 1.54 16.12 -8.10
N ALA A 482 2.80 16.03 -8.50
CA ALA A 482 3.56 17.12 -9.11
C ALA A 482 3.97 16.80 -10.56
N ILE A 483 3.95 17.79 -11.44
CA ILE A 483 4.53 17.72 -12.79
C ILE A 483 5.54 18.85 -12.93
N PHE A 484 6.80 18.51 -13.18
CA PHE A 484 7.85 19.46 -13.53
C PHE A 484 8.21 19.30 -15.01
N TYR A 485 8.59 20.38 -15.67
CA TYR A 485 9.03 20.39 -17.08
C TYR A 485 10.12 21.44 -17.30
N LYS A 486 11.07 21.18 -18.21
CA LYS A 486 12.10 22.14 -18.62
C LYS A 486 11.47 23.38 -19.28
N ASN A 487 11.73 24.56 -18.71
CA ASN A 487 11.18 25.84 -19.13
C ASN A 487 11.81 26.39 -20.43
N THR A 488 13.05 26.01 -20.72
CA THR A 488 13.75 26.23 -22.00
C THR A 488 13.18 25.38 -23.15
N LYS A 489 12.61 24.20 -22.85
CA LYS A 489 12.05 23.29 -23.86
C LYS A 489 10.54 23.44 -24.07
N TYR A 490 9.78 23.71 -23.01
CA TYR A 490 8.31 23.77 -23.09
C TYR A 490 7.69 25.08 -22.62
N VAL A 491 6.56 25.43 -23.24
CA VAL A 491 5.57 26.39 -22.75
C VAL A 491 4.40 25.60 -22.15
N LEU A 492 3.87 26.04 -21.00
CA LEU A 492 2.62 25.52 -20.46
C LEU A 492 1.45 26.30 -21.05
N LEU A 493 0.56 25.62 -21.77
CA LEU A 493 -0.64 26.21 -22.38
C LEU A 493 -1.85 26.16 -21.44
N ASP A 494 -2.05 25.03 -20.75
CA ASP A 494 -3.14 24.82 -19.79
C ASP A 494 -2.75 23.77 -18.73
N LYS A 495 -3.44 23.78 -17.59
CA LYS A 495 -3.28 22.78 -16.52
C LYS A 495 -4.61 22.49 -15.83
N GLN A 496 -4.94 21.21 -15.66
CA GLN A 496 -6.22 20.75 -15.12
C GLN A 496 -6.06 19.81 -13.93
N LEU A 497 -7.06 19.80 -13.05
CA LEU A 497 -7.15 18.90 -11.90
C LEU A 497 -8.44 18.06 -11.99
N ILE A 498 -8.26 16.76 -12.15
CA ILE A 498 -9.32 15.75 -12.09
C ILE A 498 -9.39 15.23 -10.66
N ILE A 499 -10.56 15.33 -10.02
CA ILE A 499 -10.84 14.78 -8.69
C ILE A 499 -11.87 13.67 -8.88
N PHE A 500 -11.45 12.41 -8.80
CA PHE A 500 -12.28 11.27 -9.26
C PHE A 500 -13.65 11.21 -8.57
N SER A 501 -13.68 11.42 -7.26
CA SER A 501 -14.92 11.47 -6.46
C SER A 501 -15.86 12.59 -6.90
N ARG A 502 -15.34 13.78 -7.28
CA ARG A 502 -16.17 14.90 -7.79
C ARG A 502 -16.76 14.58 -9.16
N GLU A 503 -15.93 14.06 -10.07
CA GLU A 503 -16.38 13.74 -11.43
C GLU A 503 -17.40 12.58 -11.45
N ALA A 504 -17.24 11.59 -10.56
CA ALA A 504 -18.22 10.51 -10.37
C ALA A 504 -19.60 11.03 -9.92
N ILE A 505 -19.65 11.92 -8.92
CA ILE A 505 -20.90 12.52 -8.41
C ILE A 505 -21.57 13.44 -9.46
N ASN A 506 -20.77 14.07 -10.31
CA ASN A 506 -21.26 14.93 -11.39
C ASN A 506 -21.82 14.14 -12.58
N ARG A 507 -21.50 12.84 -12.75
CA ARG A 507 -22.05 12.00 -13.82
C ARG A 507 -23.54 11.68 -13.58
N PRO A 508 -24.47 12.09 -14.47
CA PRO A 508 -25.91 11.95 -14.22
C PRO A 508 -26.39 10.52 -13.98
N ASP A 509 -25.72 9.54 -14.61
CA ASP A 509 -26.03 8.11 -14.58
C ASP A 509 -25.42 7.37 -13.36
N MET A 510 -24.39 7.96 -12.74
CA MET A 510 -23.73 7.47 -11.52
C MET A 510 -24.39 8.03 -10.25
N LYS A 511 -24.96 9.23 -10.33
CA LYS A 511 -25.58 9.96 -9.21
C LYS A 511 -26.76 9.24 -8.51
N GLY A 512 -27.25 8.14 -9.07
CA GLY A 512 -28.26 7.28 -8.45
C GLY A 512 -27.73 6.01 -7.78
N GLU A 513 -26.46 5.63 -8.00
CA GLU A 513 -25.94 4.32 -7.61
C GLU A 513 -25.23 4.38 -6.25
N HIS A 514 -25.61 3.48 -5.33
CA HIS A 514 -25.10 3.50 -3.95
C HIS A 514 -23.59 3.25 -3.84
N ASP A 515 -23.01 2.43 -4.73
CA ASP A 515 -21.59 2.07 -4.67
C ASP A 515 -20.67 3.24 -5.04
N VAL A 516 -21.15 4.19 -5.84
CA VAL A 516 -20.47 5.47 -6.09
C VAL A 516 -20.31 6.24 -4.78
N TYR A 517 -21.38 6.38 -3.99
CA TYR A 517 -21.36 7.09 -2.71
C TYR A 517 -20.57 6.35 -1.62
N ASN A 518 -20.59 5.02 -1.62
CA ASN A 518 -19.98 4.21 -0.56
C ASN A 518 -18.50 3.85 -0.82
N ARG A 519 -18.08 3.75 -2.08
CA ARG A 519 -16.74 3.22 -2.47
C ARG A 519 -15.89 4.26 -3.20
N VAL A 520 -16.47 5.08 -4.08
CA VAL A 520 -15.73 6.05 -4.92
C VAL A 520 -15.68 7.45 -4.30
N MET A 521 -16.80 7.96 -3.79
CA MET A 521 -16.89 9.28 -3.15
C MET A 521 -15.98 9.45 -1.93
N PRO A 522 -15.81 8.47 -1.01
CA PRO A 522 -14.96 8.61 0.17
C PRO A 522 -13.45 8.51 -0.11
N ARG A 523 -13.03 8.69 -1.37
CA ARG A 523 -11.64 8.60 -1.83
C ARG A 523 -11.23 9.92 -2.48
N ASP A 524 -10.07 10.43 -2.07
CA ASP A 524 -9.59 11.80 -2.32
C ASP A 524 -8.47 11.88 -3.37
N HIS A 525 -8.32 10.79 -4.12
CA HIS A 525 -7.37 10.61 -5.21
C HIS A 525 -7.64 11.55 -6.39
N ILE A 526 -6.57 11.90 -7.09
CA ILE A 526 -6.54 12.93 -8.12
C ILE A 526 -5.68 12.51 -9.32
N ALA A 527 -5.93 13.15 -10.46
CA ALA A 527 -4.95 13.25 -11.53
C ALA A 527 -4.71 14.72 -11.90
N VAL A 528 -3.45 15.07 -12.12
CA VAL A 528 -2.99 16.37 -12.60
C VAL A 528 -2.67 16.24 -14.09
N VAL A 529 -3.19 17.16 -14.91
CA VAL A 529 -2.94 17.22 -16.35
C VAL A 529 -2.20 18.52 -16.68
N ALA A 530 -1.15 18.44 -17.47
CA ALA A 530 -0.42 19.56 -18.03
C ALA A 530 -0.45 19.48 -19.56
N PHE A 531 -0.85 20.58 -20.20
CA PHE A 531 -0.84 20.71 -21.66
C PHE A 531 0.35 21.58 -22.06
N LEU A 532 1.36 20.95 -22.65
CA LEU A 532 2.64 21.56 -22.99
C LEU A 532 2.77 21.78 -24.51
N GLU A 533 3.54 22.79 -24.89
CA GLU A 533 3.96 23.02 -26.28
C GLU A 533 5.49 23.17 -26.34
N ASN A 534 6.16 22.36 -27.17
CA ASN A 534 7.59 22.45 -27.39
C ASN A 534 7.93 23.78 -28.09
N ARG A 535 8.92 24.49 -27.54
CA ARG A 535 9.37 25.80 -28.05
C ARG A 535 10.06 25.69 -29.41
N ALA A 536 10.87 24.65 -29.63
CA ALA A 536 11.68 24.49 -30.84
C ALA A 536 10.90 23.91 -32.03
N THR A 537 9.87 23.09 -31.80
CA THR A 537 9.10 22.43 -32.87
C THR A 537 7.65 22.91 -32.98
N GLY A 538 7.11 23.55 -31.94
CA GLY A 538 5.68 23.87 -31.84
C GLY A 538 4.78 22.65 -31.62
N SER A 539 5.35 21.46 -31.41
CA SER A 539 4.60 20.23 -31.11
C SER A 539 3.91 20.35 -29.75
N ARG A 540 2.74 19.74 -29.60
CA ARG A 540 1.93 19.75 -28.37
C ARG A 540 1.93 18.38 -27.71
N LEU A 541 1.89 18.37 -26.38
CA LEU A 541 2.00 17.18 -25.54
C LEU A 541 1.04 17.29 -24.36
N ILE A 542 0.26 16.24 -24.10
CA ILE A 542 -0.56 16.10 -22.88
C ILE A 542 0.21 15.19 -21.93
N VAL A 543 0.59 15.72 -20.76
CA VAL A 543 1.23 14.96 -19.68
C VAL A 543 0.25 14.82 -18.54
N VAL A 544 0.05 13.60 -18.06
CA VAL A 544 -0.84 13.29 -16.93
C VAL A 544 -0.03 12.61 -15.84
N ASN A 545 -0.26 12.99 -14.59
CA ASN A 545 0.26 12.34 -13.40
C ASN A 545 -0.90 11.97 -12.46
N THR A 546 -0.96 10.72 -12.00
CA THR A 546 -2.00 10.19 -11.11
C THR A 546 -1.43 9.33 -9.98
N HIS A 547 -2.20 9.21 -8.89
CA HIS A 547 -1.99 8.23 -7.82
C HIS A 547 -3.37 7.67 -7.43
N LEU A 548 -3.65 6.41 -7.79
CA LEU A 548 -4.96 5.76 -7.62
C LEU A 548 -5.18 5.18 -6.21
N ALA A 549 -6.37 4.62 -5.95
CA ALA A 549 -6.68 3.95 -4.68
C ALA A 549 -5.72 2.77 -4.42
N TRP A 550 -5.16 2.68 -3.21
CA TRP A 550 -4.13 1.69 -2.89
C TRP A 550 -4.71 0.34 -2.46
N GLU A 551 -5.84 0.33 -1.75
CA GLU A 551 -6.33 -0.89 -1.10
C GLU A 551 -6.69 -2.00 -2.11
N GLY A 552 -6.21 -3.23 -1.89
CA GLY A 552 -6.38 -4.34 -2.83
C GLY A 552 -7.85 -4.76 -3.08
N TRP A 553 -8.72 -4.59 -2.08
CA TRP A 553 -10.15 -4.92 -2.17
C TRP A 553 -11.01 -3.85 -2.90
N TYR A 554 -10.37 -2.84 -3.49
CA TYR A 554 -10.99 -1.76 -4.27
C TYR A 554 -10.56 -1.75 -5.75
N ALA A 555 -10.27 -2.92 -6.33
CA ALA A 555 -9.95 -3.06 -7.77
C ALA A 555 -11.01 -2.39 -8.68
N ASP A 556 -12.30 -2.54 -8.33
CA ASP A 556 -13.42 -1.83 -8.95
C ASP A 556 -13.27 -0.31 -8.91
N VAL A 557 -12.90 0.28 -7.76
CA VAL A 557 -12.71 1.72 -7.63
C VAL A 557 -11.52 2.18 -8.48
N LYS A 558 -10.44 1.39 -8.58
CA LYS A 558 -9.28 1.71 -9.44
C LYS A 558 -9.70 1.71 -10.92
N VAL A 559 -10.46 0.71 -11.37
CA VAL A 559 -11.04 0.66 -12.73
C VAL A 559 -11.92 1.88 -13.00
N ILE A 560 -12.80 2.27 -12.06
CA ILE A 560 -13.68 3.43 -12.23
C ILE A 560 -12.92 4.76 -12.21
N GLN A 561 -11.87 4.91 -11.39
CA GLN A 561 -10.98 6.07 -11.42
C GLN A 561 -10.31 6.21 -12.79
N VAL A 562 -9.82 5.11 -13.38
CA VAL A 562 -9.21 5.09 -14.72
C VAL A 562 -10.24 5.36 -15.82
N ALA A 563 -11.44 4.80 -15.73
CA ALA A 563 -12.50 5.08 -16.69
C ALA A 563 -12.91 6.57 -16.69
N ILE A 564 -13.01 7.19 -15.50
CA ILE A 564 -13.20 8.63 -15.35
C ILE A 564 -12.00 9.40 -15.93
N LEU A 565 -10.77 8.98 -15.65
CA LEU A 565 -9.56 9.61 -16.18
C LEU A 565 -9.59 9.67 -17.70
N MET A 566 -9.82 8.53 -18.36
CA MET A 566 -9.78 8.41 -19.81
C MET A 566 -10.95 9.13 -20.49
N GLU A 567 -12.15 9.16 -19.89
CA GLU A 567 -13.28 9.96 -20.37
C GLU A 567 -12.97 11.47 -20.32
N GLN A 568 -12.37 11.96 -19.23
CA GLN A 568 -12.00 13.37 -19.11
C GLN A 568 -10.83 13.75 -20.02
N LEU A 569 -9.84 12.87 -20.19
CA LEU A 569 -8.74 13.10 -21.13
C LEU A 569 -9.21 13.16 -22.58
N ALA A 570 -10.24 12.40 -22.97
CA ALA A 570 -10.84 12.52 -24.30
C ALA A 570 -11.48 13.90 -24.53
N LYS A 571 -12.22 14.43 -23.54
CA LYS A 571 -12.80 15.79 -23.61
C LYS A 571 -11.73 16.88 -23.66
N LEU A 572 -10.65 16.73 -22.88
CA LEU A 572 -9.54 17.67 -22.85
C LEU A 572 -8.78 17.65 -24.18
N ALA A 573 -8.44 16.48 -24.71
CA ALA A 573 -7.74 16.34 -26.00
C ALA A 573 -8.53 16.99 -27.15
N GLU A 574 -9.86 16.86 -27.18
CA GLU A 574 -10.73 17.47 -28.19
C GLU A 574 -11.02 18.97 -27.97
N THR A 575 -10.69 19.49 -26.79
CA THR A 575 -10.59 20.94 -26.51
C THR A 575 -9.21 21.46 -26.95
N TYR A 576 -8.16 20.68 -26.72
CA TYR A 576 -6.77 20.99 -26.99
C TYR A 576 -6.38 20.91 -28.47
N SER A 577 -7.05 20.07 -29.26
CA SER A 577 -6.91 20.01 -30.73
C SER A 577 -7.22 21.37 -31.38
N LYS A 578 -8.24 22.05 -30.85
CA LYS A 578 -8.76 23.35 -31.30
C LYS A 578 -8.13 24.55 -30.58
N TRP A 579 -7.20 24.32 -29.65
CA TRP A 579 -6.59 25.38 -28.85
C TRP A 579 -5.83 26.38 -29.74
N PRO A 580 -6.02 27.70 -29.57
CA PRO A 580 -5.41 28.70 -30.45
C PRO A 580 -3.88 28.62 -30.44
N PRO A 581 -3.20 29.09 -31.51
CA PRO A 581 -1.74 29.22 -31.51
C PRO A 581 -1.25 30.14 -30.40
N CYS A 582 -0.20 29.69 -29.70
CA CYS A 582 0.46 30.41 -28.62
C CYS A 582 1.30 31.57 -29.23
N LYS A 583 0.91 32.81 -28.94
CA LYS A 583 1.55 34.03 -29.49
C LYS A 583 2.67 34.58 -28.61
N ASP A 584 2.45 34.57 -27.30
CA ASP A 584 3.48 34.89 -26.31
C ASP A 584 4.20 33.59 -25.94
N LYS A 585 5.49 33.55 -26.28
CA LYS A 585 6.40 32.44 -25.98
C LYS A 585 7.64 32.93 -25.26
N GLU A 586 7.56 34.03 -24.50
CA GLU A 586 8.75 34.56 -23.83
C GLU A 586 9.42 33.51 -22.92
N LEU A 587 10.76 33.52 -22.91
CA LEU A 587 11.56 32.64 -22.07
C LEU A 587 11.87 33.37 -20.77
N PHE A 588 11.08 33.07 -19.73
CA PHE A 588 11.38 33.54 -18.38
C PHE A 588 12.71 32.96 -17.90
N ARG A 589 13.77 33.77 -17.93
CA ARG A 589 15.07 33.49 -17.30
C ARG A 589 15.01 33.98 -15.85
N PHE A 590 15.43 33.15 -14.90
CA PHE A 590 15.71 33.63 -13.54
C PHE A 590 16.96 34.51 -13.57
N SER A 591 16.91 35.67 -12.92
CA SER A 591 18.06 36.56 -12.76
C SER A 591 19.07 35.96 -11.79
N LYS A 592 20.02 35.15 -12.30
CA LYS A 592 21.27 34.90 -11.60
C LYS A 592 22.12 36.17 -11.67
N GLU A 593 22.54 36.67 -10.51
CA GLU A 593 23.70 37.55 -10.43
C GLU A 593 24.95 36.71 -10.78
N ASP A 594 25.92 37.35 -11.44
CA ASP A 594 27.28 36.85 -11.73
C ASP A 594 27.42 35.43 -12.29
N GLY A 595 27.00 35.26 -13.56
CA GLY A 595 27.41 34.15 -14.43
C GLY A 595 27.64 34.65 -15.86
N ALA A 596 28.89 34.67 -16.32
CA ALA A 596 29.27 35.29 -17.59
C ALA A 596 28.88 34.45 -18.83
N ASP A 597 28.55 35.16 -19.92
CA ASP A 597 28.58 34.74 -21.33
C ASP A 597 28.38 33.24 -21.64
N ALA A 598 27.12 32.79 -21.59
CA ALA A 598 26.68 31.52 -22.15
C ALA A 598 25.45 31.72 -23.07
N ASP A 599 25.70 31.60 -24.37
CA ASP A 599 24.78 31.71 -25.51
C ASP A 599 23.98 33.02 -25.70
N GLY A 600 23.71 33.32 -26.97
CA GLY A 600 23.12 34.58 -27.43
C GLY A 600 21.59 34.66 -27.26
N PRO A 601 20.87 35.32 -28.18
CA PRO A 601 19.41 35.31 -28.14
C PRO A 601 18.91 33.86 -28.25
N PRO A 602 17.93 33.45 -27.42
CA PRO A 602 17.39 32.10 -27.50
C PRO A 602 16.77 31.85 -28.89
N PRO A 603 16.82 30.61 -29.41
CA PRO A 603 16.30 30.30 -30.75
C PRO A 603 14.81 30.69 -30.86
N GLU A 604 14.45 31.30 -31.99
CA GLU A 604 13.09 31.79 -32.22
C GLU A 604 12.10 30.61 -32.17
N PRO A 605 11.05 30.67 -31.32
CA PRO A 605 10.23 29.51 -31.06
C PRO A 605 9.25 29.24 -32.23
N ALA A 606 9.23 28.01 -32.71
CA ALA A 606 8.43 27.58 -33.86
C ALA A 606 6.91 27.82 -33.66
N PRO A 607 6.15 28.07 -34.73
CA PRO A 607 4.70 28.27 -34.65
C PRO A 607 3.97 27.02 -34.14
N SER A 608 2.93 27.20 -33.32
CA SER A 608 2.14 26.10 -32.75
C SER A 608 1.58 25.16 -33.82
N MET A 609 1.81 23.86 -33.67
CA MET A 609 1.23 22.84 -34.54
C MET A 609 -0.30 22.74 -34.37
N LYS A 610 -1.00 22.48 -35.48
CA LYS A 610 -2.44 22.21 -35.51
C LYS A 610 -2.69 20.70 -35.50
N TYR A 611 -3.83 20.28 -34.95
CA TYR A 611 -4.23 18.87 -34.81
C TYR A 611 -5.67 18.73 -35.31
N ASP A 612 -5.95 17.75 -36.16
CA ASP A 612 -7.28 17.57 -36.76
C ASP A 612 -8.26 16.90 -35.78
N ASP A 613 -7.72 16.15 -34.83
CA ASP A 613 -8.43 15.31 -33.86
C ASP A 613 -7.59 15.20 -32.57
N GLY A 614 -8.26 15.07 -31.41
CA GLY A 614 -7.61 14.99 -30.11
C GLY A 614 -6.62 13.83 -29.94
N THR A 615 -6.86 12.68 -30.58
CA THR A 615 -5.96 11.51 -30.50
C THR A 615 -4.65 11.69 -31.25
N GLN A 616 -4.55 12.69 -32.15
CA GLN A 616 -3.29 13.04 -32.81
C GLN A 616 -2.29 13.73 -31.88
N ILE A 617 -2.73 14.25 -30.72
CA ILE A 617 -1.85 14.89 -29.75
C ILE A 617 -1.10 13.79 -28.97
N PRO A 618 0.24 13.79 -28.95
CA PRO A 618 1.02 13.01 -28.01
C PRO A 618 0.43 13.03 -26.59
N LEU A 619 0.11 11.85 -26.06
CA LEU A 619 -0.42 11.66 -24.71
C LEU A 619 0.52 10.75 -23.91
N LEU A 620 0.86 11.20 -22.72
CA LEU A 620 1.55 10.45 -21.68
C LEU A 620 0.68 10.38 -20.43
N VAL A 621 0.48 9.18 -19.89
CA VAL A 621 -0.18 8.99 -18.59
C VAL A 621 0.79 8.28 -17.66
N CYS A 622 1.20 8.96 -16.60
CA CYS A 622 2.27 8.54 -15.71
C CYS A 622 1.77 8.40 -14.28
N GLY A 623 2.47 7.58 -13.50
CA GLY A 623 2.35 7.55 -12.04
C GLY A 623 1.93 6.18 -11.50
N ASP A 624 1.37 6.22 -10.30
CA ASP A 624 1.07 5.05 -9.49
C ASP A 624 -0.39 4.63 -9.68
N PHE A 625 -0.59 3.45 -10.25
CA PHE A 625 -1.91 2.88 -10.50
C PHE A 625 -2.35 1.92 -9.39
N ASN A 626 -1.45 1.50 -8.48
CA ASN A 626 -1.70 0.47 -7.46
C ASN A 626 -2.38 -0.80 -8.05
N SER A 627 -2.04 -1.15 -9.30
CA SER A 627 -2.72 -2.16 -10.12
C SER A 627 -1.71 -2.94 -10.97
N THR A 628 -1.76 -4.26 -10.90
CA THR A 628 -0.89 -5.20 -11.61
C THR A 628 -1.24 -5.33 -13.10
N ASN A 629 -0.37 -6.00 -13.86
CA ASN A 629 -0.48 -6.12 -15.33
C ASN A 629 -1.57 -7.09 -15.83
N ASP A 630 -2.22 -7.81 -14.91
CA ASP A 630 -3.36 -8.71 -15.11
C ASP A 630 -4.70 -8.06 -14.69
N SER A 631 -4.69 -6.83 -14.19
CA SER A 631 -5.88 -6.13 -13.69
C SER A 631 -6.71 -5.47 -14.81
N GLY A 632 -8.00 -5.25 -14.52
CA GLY A 632 -8.92 -4.54 -15.41
C GLY A 632 -8.53 -3.09 -15.68
N VAL A 633 -7.65 -2.50 -14.85
CA VAL A 633 -7.01 -1.21 -15.09
C VAL A 633 -6.03 -1.29 -16.27
N TYR A 634 -5.15 -2.30 -16.26
CA TYR A 634 -4.19 -2.52 -17.35
C TYR A 634 -4.91 -2.86 -18.66
N ASP A 635 -5.94 -3.71 -18.59
CA ASP A 635 -6.76 -4.09 -19.73
C ASP A 635 -7.53 -2.91 -20.32
N LEU A 636 -8.22 -2.09 -19.50
CA LEU A 636 -8.94 -0.91 -19.99
C LEU A 636 -8.03 0.05 -20.76
N ILE A 637 -6.82 0.30 -20.23
CA ILE A 637 -5.84 1.24 -20.81
C ILE A 637 -5.24 0.70 -22.12
N THR A 638 -4.93 -0.59 -22.19
CA THR A 638 -4.21 -1.19 -23.33
C THR A 638 -5.13 -1.69 -24.44
N GLN A 639 -6.30 -2.24 -24.10
CA GLN A 639 -7.29 -2.71 -25.06
C GLN A 639 -8.18 -1.56 -25.57
N GLY A 640 -8.24 -0.43 -24.85
CA GLY A 640 -9.11 0.71 -25.16
C GLY A 640 -10.59 0.48 -24.84
N SER A 641 -10.94 -0.67 -24.26
CA SER A 641 -12.27 -0.99 -23.76
C SER A 641 -12.23 -2.07 -22.69
N LEU A 642 -13.19 -2.06 -21.76
CA LEU A 642 -13.37 -3.10 -20.75
C LEU A 642 -14.84 -3.54 -20.68
N SER A 643 -15.04 -4.86 -20.56
CA SER A 643 -16.38 -5.46 -20.47
C SER A 643 -17.10 -5.07 -19.18
N ASN A 644 -18.43 -4.93 -19.24
CA ASN A 644 -19.29 -4.78 -18.06
C ASN A 644 -19.28 -6.01 -17.13
N SER A 645 -18.79 -7.15 -17.61
CA SER A 645 -18.65 -8.42 -16.91
C SER A 645 -17.23 -8.73 -16.41
N HIS A 646 -16.32 -7.75 -16.40
CA HIS A 646 -14.96 -7.94 -15.92
C HIS A 646 -14.90 -8.26 -14.42
N VAL A 647 -14.01 -9.18 -14.01
CA VAL A 647 -13.95 -9.71 -12.63
C VAL A 647 -13.74 -8.61 -11.58
N ASP A 648 -12.86 -7.64 -11.85
CA ASP A 648 -12.58 -6.49 -10.96
C ASP A 648 -13.82 -5.66 -10.60
N LEU A 649 -14.85 -5.61 -11.44
CA LEU A 649 -16.09 -4.88 -11.17
C LEU A 649 -17.01 -5.63 -10.19
N GLY A 650 -16.83 -6.95 -10.06
CA GLY A 650 -17.61 -7.82 -9.19
C GLY A 650 -19.12 -7.70 -9.44
N THR A 651 -19.85 -7.32 -8.39
CA THR A 651 -21.32 -7.13 -8.42
C THR A 651 -21.74 -5.67 -8.23
N GLN A 652 -20.80 -4.73 -8.26
CA GLN A 652 -21.02 -3.32 -7.90
C GLN A 652 -21.63 -2.52 -9.06
N LYS A 653 -22.20 -1.34 -8.76
CA LYS A 653 -22.88 -0.50 -9.75
C LYS A 653 -22.29 0.90 -9.87
N TYR A 654 -21.86 1.22 -11.09
CA TYR A 654 -21.21 2.47 -11.47
C TYR A 654 -21.83 3.05 -12.75
N GLY A 655 -23.17 3.07 -12.77
CA GLY A 655 -23.94 3.63 -13.87
C GLY A 655 -23.69 2.89 -15.19
N ASP A 656 -23.51 3.65 -16.26
CA ASP A 656 -23.34 3.10 -17.61
C ASP A 656 -22.01 2.37 -17.80
N PHE A 657 -20.97 2.62 -16.98
CA PHE A 657 -19.74 1.81 -17.03
C PHE A 657 -19.99 0.34 -16.65
N THR A 658 -20.91 0.08 -15.71
CA THR A 658 -21.34 -1.28 -15.33
C THR A 658 -22.53 -1.82 -16.12
N ARG A 659 -23.23 -0.98 -16.92
CA ARG A 659 -24.31 -1.43 -17.80
C ARG A 659 -23.80 -1.74 -19.21
N ASN A 660 -23.02 -0.84 -19.79
CA ASN A 660 -22.63 -0.82 -21.19
C ASN A 660 -21.14 -1.14 -21.42
N GLY A 661 -20.33 -1.16 -20.35
CA GLY A 661 -18.88 -1.27 -20.40
C GLY A 661 -18.19 0.09 -20.46
N MET A 662 -16.86 0.08 -20.61
CA MET A 662 -16.01 1.26 -20.67
C MET A 662 -15.20 1.27 -21.97
N ASN A 663 -14.91 2.45 -22.52
CA ASN A 663 -14.03 2.60 -23.69
C ASN A 663 -13.33 3.97 -23.74
N HIS A 664 -12.27 4.06 -24.55
CA HIS A 664 -11.57 5.33 -24.83
C HIS A 664 -10.91 5.34 -26.22
N PRO A 665 -10.72 6.51 -26.85
CA PRO A 665 -10.23 6.60 -28.23
C PRO A 665 -8.71 6.46 -28.40
N PHE A 666 -7.95 6.51 -27.30
CA PHE A 666 -6.48 6.49 -27.33
C PHE A 666 -5.93 5.07 -27.51
N SER A 667 -4.88 4.91 -28.32
CA SER A 667 -4.09 3.67 -28.39
C SER A 667 -2.84 3.82 -27.52
N LEU A 668 -2.90 3.29 -26.29
CA LEU A 668 -1.84 3.39 -25.30
C LEU A 668 -1.08 2.07 -25.14
N LYS A 669 0.20 2.17 -24.76
CA LYS A 669 1.03 1.03 -24.34
C LYS A 669 1.93 1.46 -23.17
N SER A 670 2.24 0.54 -22.27
CA SER A 670 3.27 0.78 -21.23
C SER A 670 4.64 0.87 -21.91
N SER A 671 5.43 1.88 -21.60
CA SER A 671 6.80 2.05 -22.12
C SER A 671 7.70 0.85 -21.84
N TYR A 672 7.58 0.24 -20.65
CA TYR A 672 8.37 -0.91 -20.21
C TYR A 672 7.93 -2.26 -20.80
N SER A 673 6.80 -2.31 -21.54
CA SER A 673 6.24 -3.55 -22.11
C SER A 673 7.06 -4.21 -23.24
N SER A 674 8.24 -3.68 -23.56
CA SER A 674 9.26 -4.35 -24.40
C SER A 674 10.20 -5.24 -23.57
N VAL A 675 10.37 -4.94 -22.27
CA VAL A 675 11.25 -5.66 -21.36
C VAL A 675 10.53 -6.91 -20.86
N ARG A 676 10.96 -8.09 -21.34
CA ARG A 676 10.26 -9.37 -21.08
C ARG A 676 10.09 -9.73 -19.61
N HIS A 677 10.99 -9.24 -18.75
CA HIS A 677 11.01 -9.52 -17.32
C HIS A 677 11.34 -8.25 -16.53
N TRP A 678 10.39 -7.33 -16.46
CA TRP A 678 10.43 -6.26 -15.46
C TRP A 678 9.78 -6.79 -14.16
N PRO A 679 10.52 -6.93 -13.04
CA PRO A 679 10.07 -7.77 -11.93
C PRO A 679 9.13 -7.05 -10.95
N TYR A 680 9.32 -5.75 -10.72
CA TYR A 680 8.55 -4.95 -9.76
C TYR A 680 8.78 -3.46 -9.98
N THR A 681 7.90 -2.62 -9.44
CA THR A 681 8.13 -1.17 -9.27
C THR A 681 8.06 -0.76 -7.81
N ASN A 682 7.09 -1.24 -7.03
CA ASN A 682 7.16 -1.21 -5.57
C ASN A 682 7.87 -2.49 -5.06
N TYR A 683 8.78 -2.35 -4.10
CA TYR A 683 9.55 -3.47 -3.54
C TYR A 683 9.64 -3.35 -2.01
N THR A 684 8.73 -4.03 -1.33
CA THR A 684 8.74 -4.28 0.12
C THR A 684 8.83 -5.79 0.39
N PRO A 685 9.05 -6.27 1.63
CA PRO A 685 9.13 -7.70 1.88
C PRO A 685 7.82 -8.43 1.56
N ASP A 686 6.69 -7.77 1.82
CA ASP A 686 5.33 -8.34 1.73
C ASP A 686 4.63 -8.07 0.38
N PHE A 687 5.13 -7.12 -0.43
CA PHE A 687 4.58 -6.77 -1.75
C PHE A 687 5.70 -6.36 -2.73
N GLN A 688 5.79 -7.03 -3.88
CA GLN A 688 6.88 -6.88 -4.86
C GLN A 688 6.30 -7.01 -6.28
N GLU A 689 5.67 -5.94 -6.79
CA GLU A 689 4.85 -5.99 -8.00
C GLU A 689 5.00 -4.73 -8.86
N VAL A 690 4.58 -4.83 -10.12
CA VAL A 690 4.53 -3.71 -11.07
C VAL A 690 3.22 -2.96 -10.95
N ILE A 691 3.25 -1.78 -10.34
CA ILE A 691 2.08 -0.90 -10.14
C ILE A 691 2.27 0.54 -10.64
N ASP A 692 3.50 0.94 -10.94
CA ASP A 692 3.84 2.23 -11.56
C ASP A 692 3.95 2.06 -13.08
N TYR A 693 3.46 3.05 -13.83
CA TYR A 693 3.48 3.01 -15.29
C TYR A 693 3.79 4.37 -15.91
N ILE A 694 4.46 4.35 -17.07
CA ILE A 694 4.49 5.45 -18.04
C ILE A 694 3.84 4.92 -19.32
N TRP A 695 2.56 5.26 -19.52
CA TRP A 695 1.77 4.95 -20.70
C TRP A 695 1.99 6.00 -21.79
N TYR A 696 2.08 5.58 -23.05
CA TYR A 696 2.30 6.48 -24.19
C TYR A 696 1.38 6.19 -25.39
N SER A 697 0.98 7.25 -26.10
CA SER A 697 0.19 7.17 -27.33
C SER A 697 1.00 6.60 -28.51
N THR A 698 0.72 5.36 -28.90
CA THR A 698 1.54 4.59 -29.85
C THR A 698 1.51 5.11 -31.29
N ASN A 699 0.47 5.87 -31.64
CA ASN A 699 0.31 6.54 -32.93
C ASN A 699 1.27 7.73 -33.12
N ALA A 700 1.55 8.47 -32.05
CA ALA A 700 2.34 9.71 -32.08
C ALA A 700 3.76 9.57 -31.47
N LEU A 701 4.00 8.59 -30.62
CA LEU A 701 5.27 8.40 -29.90
C LEU A 701 5.89 7.00 -30.12
N GLN A 702 7.21 6.91 -29.98
CA GLN A 702 8.00 5.68 -29.96
C GLN A 702 8.98 5.72 -28.79
N VAL A 703 9.06 4.65 -27.98
CA VAL A 703 10.11 4.53 -26.96
C VAL A 703 11.45 4.24 -27.64
N THR A 704 12.48 4.98 -27.28
CA THR A 704 13.86 4.82 -27.80
C THR A 704 14.83 4.30 -26.74
N GLY A 705 14.56 4.55 -25.45
CA GLY A 705 15.34 4.00 -24.34
C GLY A 705 14.59 3.99 -23.00
N LEU A 706 15.07 3.18 -22.05
CA LEU A 706 14.49 2.95 -20.73
C LEU A 706 15.58 2.79 -19.66
N LEU A 707 15.34 3.28 -18.44
CA LEU A 707 16.19 2.99 -17.29
C LEU A 707 15.91 1.58 -16.76
N GLY A 708 16.94 0.75 -16.71
CA GLY A 708 16.93 -0.67 -16.35
C GLY A 708 16.66 -0.96 -14.87
N GLY A 709 16.68 -2.25 -14.53
CA GLY A 709 16.46 -2.74 -13.17
C GLY A 709 17.65 -2.50 -12.24
N VAL A 710 17.48 -2.82 -10.95
CA VAL A 710 18.56 -2.78 -9.94
C VAL A 710 19.41 -4.05 -10.02
N ASP A 711 20.71 -3.92 -9.73
CA ASP A 711 21.66 -5.04 -9.74
C ASP A 711 21.21 -6.24 -8.88
N GLN A 712 21.32 -7.42 -9.48
CA GLN A 712 20.88 -8.70 -8.90
C GLN A 712 21.88 -9.32 -7.92
N SER A 713 23.04 -8.70 -7.68
CA SER A 713 23.91 -9.05 -6.55
C SER A 713 23.51 -8.25 -5.30
N TYR A 714 23.26 -6.95 -5.45
CA TYR A 714 22.75 -6.05 -4.41
C TYR A 714 21.39 -6.51 -3.87
N MET A 715 20.42 -6.81 -4.75
CA MET A 715 19.07 -7.25 -4.33
C MET A 715 19.03 -8.55 -3.48
N ARG A 716 20.11 -9.32 -3.41
CA ARG A 716 20.19 -10.54 -2.56
C ARG A 716 20.30 -10.23 -1.06
N LYS A 717 20.72 -9.02 -0.71
CA LYS A 717 20.94 -8.57 0.67
C LYS A 717 19.98 -7.45 1.11
N VAL A 718 19.03 -7.07 0.24
CA VAL A 718 18.08 -6.00 0.49
C VAL A 718 16.67 -6.57 0.66
N PRO A 719 16.13 -6.64 1.89
CA PRO A 719 14.83 -7.24 2.17
C PRO A 719 13.66 -6.43 1.56
N GLY A 720 13.82 -5.11 1.49
CA GLY A 720 12.84 -4.15 0.97
C GLY A 720 13.46 -2.77 0.78
N PHE A 721 12.69 -1.87 0.18
CA PHE A 721 12.93 -0.44 0.10
C PHE A 721 11.88 0.30 0.99
N PRO A 722 12.15 1.52 1.50
CA PRO A 722 13.34 2.32 1.30
C PRO A 722 14.54 1.82 2.12
N ASN A 723 15.74 2.22 1.72
CA ASN A 723 16.99 2.00 2.43
C ASN A 723 17.94 3.20 2.24
N TRP A 724 19.21 3.08 2.65
CA TRP A 724 20.20 4.17 2.53
C TRP A 724 20.36 4.73 1.11
N HIS A 725 20.22 3.91 0.06
CA HIS A 725 20.45 4.29 -1.34
C HIS A 725 19.15 4.42 -2.15
N PHE A 726 18.07 3.77 -1.71
CA PHE A 726 16.74 3.85 -2.34
C PHE A 726 15.76 4.58 -1.39
N PRO A 727 15.47 5.88 -1.61
CA PRO A 727 14.75 6.73 -0.66
C PRO A 727 13.22 6.61 -0.71
N SER A 728 12.69 5.70 -1.52
CA SER A 728 11.27 5.36 -1.64
C SER A 728 11.15 3.84 -1.76
N ASP A 729 10.02 3.26 -1.36
CA ASP A 729 9.71 1.85 -1.63
C ASP A 729 9.36 1.57 -3.10
N HIS A 730 9.09 2.62 -3.88
CA HIS A 730 8.98 2.57 -5.33
C HIS A 730 10.31 2.86 -6.04
N LEU A 731 10.55 2.20 -7.16
CA LEU A 731 11.62 2.50 -8.12
C LEU A 731 11.17 3.55 -9.13
N ALA A 732 12.03 4.52 -9.39
CA ALA A 732 11.85 5.47 -10.48
C ALA A 732 11.80 4.78 -11.86
N LEU A 733 10.83 5.15 -12.67
CA LEU A 733 10.75 4.82 -14.09
C LEU A 733 11.29 6.01 -14.91
N TRP A 734 12.11 5.76 -15.92
CA TRP A 734 12.61 6.80 -16.81
C TRP A 734 12.69 6.29 -18.24
N ALA A 735 12.05 6.99 -19.17
CA ALA A 735 11.91 6.58 -20.56
C ALA A 735 12.20 7.74 -21.51
N GLU A 736 12.90 7.46 -22.62
CA GLU A 736 13.08 8.39 -23.75
C GLU A 736 12.07 8.05 -24.86
N PHE A 737 11.48 9.08 -25.44
CA PHE A 737 10.53 9.01 -26.53
C PHE A 737 10.99 9.83 -27.73
N ALA A 738 10.80 9.29 -28.93
CA ALA A 738 10.81 10.02 -30.19
C ALA A 738 9.38 10.34 -30.65
N VAL A 739 9.15 11.56 -31.10
CA VAL A 739 7.90 12.01 -31.74
C VAL A 739 7.88 11.55 -33.19
N LYS A 740 6.84 10.82 -33.58
CA LYS A 740 6.71 10.28 -34.94
C LYS A 740 6.33 11.39 -35.91
N GLY A 741 7.08 11.48 -37.01
CA GLY A 741 6.73 12.33 -38.15
C GLY A 741 5.34 11.98 -38.68
N ARG A 742 4.47 12.97 -38.88
CA ARG A 742 3.13 12.74 -39.40
C ARG A 742 3.22 12.23 -40.84
N LYS A 743 2.64 11.06 -41.10
CA LYS A 743 2.31 10.64 -42.46
C LYS A 743 1.18 11.53 -42.95
N GLU A 744 1.50 12.53 -43.77
CA GLU A 744 0.49 13.29 -44.50
C GLU A 744 -0.43 12.31 -45.25
N ARG A 745 -1.74 12.45 -45.06
CA ARG A 745 -2.69 11.83 -45.98
C ARG A 745 -2.47 12.49 -47.33
N LYS A 746 -1.85 11.77 -48.27
CA LYS A 746 -1.83 12.17 -49.68
C LYS A 746 -3.25 12.60 -50.06
N GLN A 747 -3.41 13.87 -50.42
CA GLN A 747 -4.63 14.31 -51.08
C GLN A 747 -4.74 13.51 -52.37
N VAL A 748 -5.63 12.53 -52.39
CA VAL A 748 -6.13 11.97 -53.64
C VAL A 748 -7.02 13.06 -54.20
N GLU A 749 -6.45 13.90 -55.06
CA GLU A 749 -7.24 14.78 -55.90
C GLU A 749 -8.27 13.91 -56.62
N ALA A 750 -9.55 14.20 -56.39
CA ALA A 750 -10.63 13.51 -57.07
C ALA A 750 -10.67 14.02 -58.51
N ASP A 751 -9.93 13.36 -59.40
CA ASP A 751 -10.01 13.59 -60.84
C ASP A 751 -11.42 13.23 -61.32
N PHE A 752 -12.30 14.22 -61.30
CA PHE A 752 -13.60 14.20 -61.96
C PHE A 752 -13.39 14.32 -63.47
N GLY A 753 -12.76 13.29 -64.04
CA GLY A 753 -12.34 13.21 -65.43
C GLY A 753 -13.44 13.64 -66.39
N ASN A 754 -13.14 14.65 -67.21
CA ASN A 754 -14.15 15.45 -67.90
C ASN A 754 -14.84 14.68 -69.04
N GLY A 755 -15.83 13.87 -68.67
CA GLY A 755 -16.50 12.84 -69.47
C GLY A 755 -17.40 13.33 -70.62
N ARG A 756 -16.89 14.20 -71.50
CA ARG A 756 -17.56 14.60 -72.75
C ARG A 756 -16.63 14.56 -73.96
N ARG A 757 -16.30 13.35 -74.42
CA ARG A 757 -15.99 13.11 -75.84
C ARG A 757 -17.16 12.43 -76.53
N ARG A 758 -17.71 13.09 -77.54
CA ARG A 758 -18.72 12.52 -78.44
C ARG A 758 -18.13 11.29 -79.13
N ARG A 759 -18.76 10.13 -78.97
CA ARG A 759 -18.52 8.98 -79.85
C ARG A 759 -19.44 9.13 -81.07
N GLY A 760 -18.98 9.88 -82.06
CA GLY A 760 -19.50 9.71 -83.42
C GLY A 760 -19.02 8.36 -83.95
N GLY A 761 -19.89 7.61 -84.61
CA GLY A 761 -19.45 6.53 -85.49
C GLY A 761 -19.32 7.09 -86.91
N ASP A 762 -18.39 6.53 -87.68
CA ASP A 762 -18.80 5.83 -88.90
C ASP A 762 -17.72 4.84 -89.37
N ASP A 763 -18.11 3.98 -90.30
CA ASP A 763 -17.29 3.14 -91.19
C ASP A 763 -16.27 2.11 -90.64
N ARG A 764 -16.69 0.83 -90.75
CA ARG A 764 -15.95 -0.36 -91.26
C ARG A 764 -14.76 -0.91 -90.44
N GLU A 765 -14.51 -2.22 -90.43
CA GLU A 765 -15.11 -3.36 -91.16
C GLU A 765 -15.49 -4.51 -90.21
#